data_AF-A0A7X0FIH2-F1
#
_entry.id   AF-A0A7X0FIH2-F1
#
_cell.length_a   1.000
_cell.length_b   1.000
_cell.length_c   1.000
_cell.angle_alpha   90.00
_cell.angle_beta   90.00
_cell.angle_gamma   90.00
#
_symmetry.space_group_name_H-M   'P 1'
#
loop_
_entity.id
_entity.type
_entity.pdbx_description
1 polymer ?
#
loop_
_entity_poly.entity_id
_entity_poly.type
_entity_poly.pdbx_seq_one_letter_code
_entity_poly.pdbx_strand_id
1 'polypeptide(L)'
;MEILVFVIGAVVGAVLSRVLGHARSARTSAAPPDPAPAGSAPSDAQDADLADAPEQQVQRLRQQVEALDDQIHSPADLARVAQFEQGAALLAGPAFSDQAVIEALGSPGWALPSMAAVALQHRRNSDLDPVLELLPHLGSYPLNFVLDYLQAQPDADHLHVLLRQARDWWWDVVPFRQRLRAYLHWAASKAPADRAVDVDGLDDAAVAKLGEILGRFKEPVLDPFLQRLQEARAQRREQRVLGGFGRVVAAVPPRLRLPHPTLDAALQRAYDLVTAVPPQPVLLVGEHGVGKSVLIDLLSERLLAEGWRVFEATAAEILAGQSYIGELEGRIREMLAVLHRERALWRAPDFYDLLHKGAHARDPRGILDLVMPALERGELRLIGEITPQQLAQLQVARPTTRSRFEVVTLAPAAPAALAQIGAQWAQAQQQTLQAEVIDAHTLAEAQRMAAQYSPEQHEPGRLLRLLEETLQAATSAEVPRLPLDDEALLQAVSRRSGLPLDVIDDRQRLDLDALRHFFRQRVLGQDEAVETLLDRIAMLKAGLIDSRRPIGVFLFAGPTGTGKTELAKALGELLFGTPERLLRLDMSEFQGEDALYRLTGDDSAGQRTLIARIREQPFSVVLLDEFEKAHPKVWDLFLQVFDDARLSDRNGNTADFRHSIIILTSNVGATLARAAGPGFATVAGGYSRSAVEKAVYETFRREFVNRLDRLVLFNPLDRALMREILHKELDRTLTRRGLRNRAWAVEWEPSAIEFLLDRGFTPDLGARPLRRAIEQHLLAPLARSIVEQTAPEGDQFLFVRGAGDRLDVRFIAPDAPAAAPAPSAAGRADAPLDLRDIVYAPVADEAALARMDAALSALQALQASDAWQQARDADFASMGERDFWSQPGRFQVLDRIERRDRIDSALNSAVRMRARLQAAQSDGGFVGRLAQLLWLLRLACDALQDQRAQDALLDLRIGASELHRHGADARQWWQRVLQMYLAWAEQRNMRVDVLRQDPEQGHAWLAIGGFGALDLLEMESGLHVQEQDADEPALRRLAVQVRVAADVAGQPRRPAQAEDELRVCRRYRIAPSPLVRDSVRGWRSGRLERVLGGDFDVMPIA
;
A
#
# COMPACT_ATOMS: atom_id res chain seq x y z
N MET A 1 -10.69 13.85 27.49
CA MET A 1 -9.90 12.60 27.46
C MET A 1 -9.54 12.08 28.84
N GLU A 2 -9.36 12.93 29.87
CA GLU A 2 -8.95 12.49 31.21
C GLU A 2 -9.98 11.62 31.96
N ILE A 3 -11.28 11.84 31.75
CA ILE A 3 -12.33 11.02 32.38
C ILE A 3 -12.37 9.60 31.78
N LEU A 4 -12.03 9.44 30.49
CA LEU A 4 -11.99 8.14 29.83
C LEU A 4 -10.78 7.30 30.28
N VAL A 5 -9.63 7.95 30.52
CA VAL A 5 -8.41 7.31 31.05
C VAL A 5 -8.61 6.85 32.49
N PHE A 6 -9.34 7.62 33.31
CA PHE A 6 -9.66 7.23 34.69
C PHE A 6 -10.60 6.01 34.76
N VAL A 7 -11.62 5.96 33.89
CA VAL A 7 -12.55 4.82 33.84
C VAL A 7 -11.88 3.56 33.29
N ILE A 8 -10.99 3.68 32.30
CA ILE A 8 -10.22 2.53 31.79
C ILE A 8 -9.22 2.05 32.86
N GLY A 9 -8.56 2.95 33.59
CA GLY A 9 -7.65 2.60 34.69
C GLY A 9 -8.35 1.88 35.85
N ALA A 10 -9.56 2.31 36.20
CA ALA A 10 -10.36 1.64 37.25
C ALA A 10 -10.86 0.24 36.83
N VAL A 11 -11.23 0.07 35.55
CA VAL A 11 -11.68 -1.23 35.02
C VAL A 11 -10.50 -2.21 34.87
N VAL A 12 -9.32 -1.73 34.44
CA VAL A 12 -8.11 -2.56 34.35
C VAL A 12 -7.59 -2.96 35.74
N GLY A 13 -7.66 -2.07 36.73
CA GLY A 13 -7.32 -2.37 38.13
C GLY A 13 -8.24 -3.42 38.78
N ALA A 14 -9.55 -3.38 38.47
CA ALA A 14 -10.52 -4.35 38.97
C ALA A 14 -10.43 -5.74 38.28
N VAL A 15 -9.90 -5.79 37.05
CA VAL A 15 -9.65 -7.05 36.33
C VAL A 15 -8.33 -7.70 36.78
N LEU A 16 -7.29 -6.91 37.04
CA LEU A 16 -6.00 -7.42 37.56
C LEU A 16 -6.08 -7.95 39.00
N SER A 17 -6.90 -7.36 39.87
CA SER A 17 -7.10 -7.88 41.24
C SER A 17 -7.89 -9.19 41.27
N ARG A 18 -8.73 -9.46 40.25
CA ARG A 18 -9.47 -10.72 40.09
C ARG A 18 -8.63 -11.84 39.46
N VAL A 19 -7.57 -11.52 38.72
CA VAL A 19 -6.73 -12.51 38.02
C VAL A 19 -5.52 -12.96 38.85
N LEU A 20 -5.02 -12.14 39.78
CA LEU A 20 -3.87 -12.49 40.64
C LEU A 20 -4.24 -13.16 41.96
N GLY A 21 -5.53 -13.26 42.28
CA GLY A 21 -6.01 -13.84 43.53
C GLY A 21 -6.41 -15.31 43.47
N HIS A 22 -5.92 -16.15 42.55
CA HIS A 22 -6.28 -17.58 42.52
C HIS A 22 -5.16 -18.48 41.94
N ALA A 23 -4.09 -18.70 42.72
CA ALA A 23 -3.22 -19.87 42.55
C ALA A 23 -2.48 -20.21 43.84
N ARG A 24 -3.14 -20.99 44.72
CA ARG A 24 -2.58 -22.17 45.43
C ARG A 24 -3.44 -22.51 46.65
N SER A 25 -4.35 -23.47 46.50
CA SER A 25 -4.41 -24.65 47.39
C SER A 25 -5.56 -25.58 47.02
N ALA A 26 -5.25 -26.87 46.96
CA ALA A 26 -6.13 -28.03 47.08
C ALA A 26 -5.23 -29.11 47.70
N ARG A 27 -5.57 -29.95 48.68
CA ARG A 27 -6.70 -30.26 49.59
C ARG A 27 -6.00 -30.98 50.80
N THR A 28 -6.56 -31.23 51.99
CA THR A 28 -7.81 -31.96 52.29
C THR A 28 -8.16 -31.91 53.79
N SER A 29 -9.46 -31.72 54.08
CA SER A 29 -10.35 -32.21 55.18
C SER A 29 -9.92 -32.08 56.66
N ALA A 30 -10.78 -31.80 57.65
CA ALA A 30 -12.25 -31.92 57.76
C ALA A 30 -12.80 -30.92 58.81
N ALA A 31 -14.12 -30.78 58.82
CA ALA A 31 -14.93 -29.69 59.42
C ALA A 31 -15.47 -30.02 60.86
N PRO A 32 -16.40 -29.22 61.46
CA PRO A 32 -16.22 -28.55 62.77
C PRO A 32 -17.31 -28.98 63.80
N PRO A 33 -17.57 -28.28 64.94
CA PRO A 33 -18.40 -27.06 64.92
C PRO A 33 -18.11 -25.98 65.99
N ASP A 34 -18.62 -24.77 65.69
CA ASP A 34 -18.84 -23.54 66.51
C ASP A 34 -19.95 -23.70 67.59
N PRO A 35 -20.37 -22.67 68.37
CA PRO A 35 -19.64 -21.69 69.20
C PRO A 35 -20.34 -21.47 70.58
N ALA A 36 -19.81 -20.58 71.44
CA ALA A 36 -20.52 -19.57 72.28
C ALA A 36 -19.85 -19.30 73.66
N PRO A 37 -19.99 -18.09 74.23
CA PRO A 37 -18.86 -17.38 74.85
C PRO A 37 -19.08 -16.90 76.31
N ALA A 38 -18.08 -16.15 76.79
CA ALA A 38 -18.09 -15.19 77.90
C ALA A 38 -17.76 -15.71 79.32
N GLY A 39 -16.87 -14.99 80.02
CA GLY A 39 -16.66 -15.15 81.46
C GLY A 39 -15.30 -14.66 81.96
N SER A 40 -15.29 -13.44 82.48
CA SER A 40 -14.24 -12.73 83.22
C SER A 40 -13.60 -13.47 84.41
N ALA A 41 -12.27 -13.33 84.53
CA ALA A 41 -11.40 -13.02 85.71
C ALA A 41 -11.81 -13.41 87.15
N PRO A 42 -10.88 -13.38 88.15
CA PRO A 42 -9.45 -13.76 88.22
C PRO A 42 -9.14 -14.60 89.50
N SER A 43 -7.84 -14.73 89.83
CA SER A 43 -7.29 -15.07 91.16
C SER A 43 -7.34 -16.57 91.55
N ASP A 44 -6.33 -17.19 92.14
CA ASP A 44 -5.00 -16.75 92.57
C ASP A 44 -4.10 -17.98 92.72
N ALA A 45 -2.81 -17.74 92.48
CA ALA A 45 -1.62 -18.30 93.11
C ALA A 45 -1.58 -19.77 93.57
N GLN A 46 -0.53 -20.47 93.13
CA GLN A 46 0.66 -20.64 93.99
C GLN A 46 1.86 -21.20 93.21
N ASP A 47 2.93 -20.40 93.23
CA ASP A 47 4.35 -20.74 93.39
C ASP A 47 4.96 -21.93 92.63
N ALA A 48 5.98 -21.61 91.81
CA ALA A 48 7.36 -22.05 92.07
C ALA A 48 8.32 -21.57 90.96
N ASP A 49 9.49 -21.09 91.39
CA ASP A 49 10.67 -20.77 90.58
C ASP A 49 10.93 -21.80 89.47
N LEU A 50 10.68 -21.41 88.23
CA LEU A 50 11.36 -21.94 87.06
C LEU A 50 12.40 -20.89 86.69
N ALA A 51 13.68 -21.25 86.69
CA ALA A 51 14.72 -20.41 86.09
C ALA A 51 14.27 -20.06 84.68
N ASP A 52 13.90 -18.79 84.45
CA ASP A 52 13.34 -18.36 83.19
C ASP A 52 14.28 -18.74 82.05
N ALA A 53 13.71 -19.17 80.92
CA ALA A 53 14.51 -19.31 79.71
C ALA A 53 15.26 -17.98 79.46
N PRO A 54 16.52 -17.99 79.01
CA PRO A 54 17.31 -16.76 78.83
C PRO A 54 16.55 -15.65 78.08
N GLU A 55 15.74 -16.01 77.08
CA GLU A 55 14.87 -15.10 76.34
C GLU A 55 13.82 -14.39 77.21
N GLN A 56 13.16 -15.11 78.11
CA GLN A 56 12.19 -14.57 79.06
C GLN A 56 12.86 -13.62 80.06
N GLN A 57 14.10 -13.93 80.45
CA GLN A 57 14.90 -13.06 81.31
C GLN A 57 15.28 -11.74 80.62
N VAL A 58 15.69 -11.77 79.34
CA VAL A 58 15.93 -10.54 78.55
C VAL A 58 14.66 -9.71 78.41
N GLN A 59 13.51 -10.33 78.14
CA GLN A 59 12.25 -9.59 78.01
C GLN A 59 11.82 -8.95 79.33
N ARG A 60 12.03 -9.61 80.47
CA ARG A 60 11.79 -9.01 81.79
C ARG A 60 12.71 -7.82 82.05
N LEU A 61 14.02 -7.97 81.77
CA LEU A 61 15.01 -6.90 81.94
C LEU A 61 14.70 -5.71 81.03
N ARG A 62 14.26 -5.97 79.78
CA ARG A 62 13.75 -4.94 78.86
C ARG A 62 12.59 -4.15 79.49
N GLN A 63 11.56 -4.82 79.99
CA GLN A 63 10.41 -4.16 80.61
C GLN A 63 10.81 -3.32 81.83
N GLN A 64 11.75 -3.81 82.64
CA GLN A 64 12.28 -3.07 83.79
C GLN A 64 13.06 -1.81 83.38
N VAL A 65 13.79 -1.87 82.27
CA VAL A 65 14.51 -0.71 81.72
C VAL A 65 13.53 0.29 81.10
N GLU A 66 12.53 -0.17 80.35
CA GLU A 66 11.47 0.69 79.79
C GLU A 66 10.61 1.35 80.88
N ALA A 67 10.44 0.71 82.05
CA ALA A 67 9.76 1.32 83.20
C ALA A 67 10.54 2.50 83.84
N LEU A 68 11.82 2.66 83.51
CA LEU A 68 12.69 3.74 83.98
C LEU A 68 12.86 4.85 82.93
N ASP A 69 12.05 4.88 81.86
CA ASP A 69 12.15 5.83 80.74
C ASP A 69 12.23 7.30 81.21
N ASP A 70 11.43 7.69 82.20
CA ASP A 70 11.41 9.05 82.76
C ASP A 70 12.75 9.48 83.40
N GLN A 71 13.63 8.53 83.74
CA GLN A 71 14.94 8.79 84.35
C GLN A 71 16.08 8.72 83.32
N ILE A 72 15.79 8.32 82.07
CA ILE A 72 16.78 8.09 81.02
C ILE A 72 16.71 9.26 80.03
N HIS A 73 17.60 10.24 80.21
CA HIS A 73 17.66 11.43 79.36
C HIS A 73 18.78 11.37 78.32
N SER A 74 19.70 10.41 78.45
CA SER A 74 20.80 10.20 77.52
C SER A 74 21.20 8.72 77.43
N PRO A 75 21.90 8.30 76.36
CA PRO A 75 22.49 6.96 76.27
C PRO A 75 23.45 6.64 77.43
N ALA A 76 24.10 7.66 78.01
CA ALA A 76 24.98 7.48 79.16
C ALA A 76 24.19 7.16 80.44
N ASP A 77 22.97 7.69 80.59
CA ASP A 77 22.08 7.34 81.71
C ASP A 77 21.58 5.91 81.55
N LEU A 78 21.22 5.50 80.31
CA LEU A 78 20.85 4.13 80.00
C LEU A 78 21.97 3.12 80.33
N ALA A 79 23.21 3.44 79.96
CA ALA A 79 24.36 2.59 80.23
C ALA A 79 24.65 2.39 81.74
N ARG A 80 24.11 3.24 82.62
CA ARG A 80 24.25 3.14 84.09
C ARG A 80 23.13 2.32 84.76
N VAL A 81 22.09 1.95 84.01
CA VAL A 81 20.98 1.14 84.54
C VAL A 81 21.47 -0.30 84.67
N ALA A 82 21.50 -0.83 85.89
CA ALA A 82 22.02 -2.18 86.17
C ALA A 82 21.27 -3.28 85.38
N GLN A 83 19.95 -3.13 85.22
CA GLN A 83 19.11 -4.05 84.44
C GLN A 83 19.47 -4.03 82.94
N PHE A 84 19.89 -2.88 82.41
CA PHE A 84 20.34 -2.75 81.03
C PHE A 84 21.66 -3.48 80.79
N GLU A 85 22.63 -3.29 81.68
CA GLU A 85 23.92 -3.99 81.64
C GLU A 85 23.74 -5.51 81.77
N GLN A 86 22.87 -5.95 82.69
CA GLN A 86 22.52 -7.37 82.85
C GLN A 86 21.89 -7.94 81.57
N GLY A 87 20.98 -7.20 80.93
CA GLY A 87 20.34 -7.62 79.69
C GLY A 87 21.32 -7.73 78.52
N ALA A 88 22.22 -6.75 78.38
CA ALA A 88 23.29 -6.78 77.38
C ALA A 88 24.29 -7.92 77.63
N ALA A 89 24.68 -8.18 78.88
CA ALA A 89 25.57 -9.28 79.23
C ALA A 89 24.93 -10.66 78.96
N LEU A 90 23.62 -10.80 79.22
CA LEU A 90 22.89 -12.03 78.93
C LEU A 90 22.82 -12.29 77.42
N LEU A 91 22.51 -11.24 76.63
CA LEU A 91 22.55 -11.28 75.16
C LEU A 91 23.96 -11.54 74.61
N ALA A 92 25.02 -11.12 75.30
CA ALA A 92 26.41 -11.42 74.92
C ALA A 92 26.81 -12.88 75.23
N GLY A 93 26.06 -13.57 76.09
CA GLY A 93 26.35 -14.94 76.51
C GLY A 93 26.10 -16.00 75.44
N PRO A 94 26.60 -17.24 75.64
CA PRO A 94 26.49 -18.33 74.68
C PRO A 94 25.05 -18.85 74.47
N ALA A 95 24.09 -18.39 75.28
CA ALA A 95 22.68 -18.76 75.17
C ALA A 95 21.97 -18.18 73.94
N PHE A 96 22.53 -17.13 73.32
CA PHE A 96 21.97 -16.48 72.13
C PHE A 96 22.92 -16.67 70.93
N SER A 97 22.38 -17.00 69.76
CA SER A 97 23.15 -16.99 68.51
C SER A 97 23.42 -15.55 68.04
N ASP A 98 24.41 -15.36 67.15
CA ASP A 98 24.69 -14.04 66.57
C ASP A 98 23.47 -13.51 65.80
N GLN A 99 22.76 -14.41 65.10
CA GLN A 99 21.50 -14.08 64.43
C GLN A 99 20.42 -13.60 65.41
N ALA A 100 20.28 -14.23 66.58
CA ALA A 100 19.32 -13.80 67.59
C ALA A 100 19.65 -12.40 68.16
N VAL A 101 20.92 -12.05 68.27
CA VAL A 101 21.35 -10.70 68.69
C VAL A 101 21.08 -9.67 67.58
N ILE A 102 21.28 -10.03 66.31
CA ILE A 102 20.95 -9.17 65.15
C ILE A 102 19.42 -8.97 65.06
N GLU A 103 18.62 -10.02 65.27
CA GLU A 103 17.16 -9.92 65.33
C GLU A 103 16.69 -9.03 66.50
N ALA A 104 17.36 -9.11 67.66
CA ALA A 104 17.12 -8.22 68.79
C ALA A 104 17.49 -6.76 68.49
N LEU A 105 18.54 -6.51 67.69
CA LEU A 105 18.91 -5.17 67.21
C LEU A 105 17.85 -4.56 66.29
N GLY A 106 17.23 -5.37 65.43
CA GLY A 106 16.15 -4.95 64.52
C GLY A 106 14.76 -4.84 65.18
N SER A 107 14.64 -5.20 66.46
CA SER A 107 13.35 -5.24 67.16
C SER A 107 12.78 -3.84 67.44
N PRO A 108 11.44 -3.68 67.51
CA PRO A 108 10.82 -2.39 67.80
C PRO A 108 11.08 -1.93 69.24
N GLY A 109 11.35 -0.63 69.40
CA GLY A 109 11.65 0.01 70.69
C GLY A 109 13.08 0.54 70.74
N TRP A 110 13.51 1.03 71.91
CA TRP A 110 14.87 1.56 72.09
C TRP A 110 15.69 0.72 73.08
N ALA A 111 15.07 0.08 74.07
CA ALA A 111 15.79 -0.63 75.13
C ALA A 111 16.46 -1.92 74.62
N LEU A 112 15.69 -2.84 74.03
CA LEU A 112 16.20 -4.13 73.54
C LEU A 112 17.23 -3.96 72.40
N PRO A 113 17.00 -3.11 71.37
CA PRO A 113 18.03 -2.83 70.36
C PRO A 113 19.31 -2.21 70.92
N SER A 114 19.21 -1.36 71.95
CA SER A 114 20.38 -0.79 72.62
C SER A 114 21.16 -1.86 73.41
N MET A 115 20.46 -2.80 74.07
CA MET A 115 21.12 -3.93 74.74
C MET A 115 21.83 -4.84 73.73
N ALA A 116 21.18 -5.12 72.59
CA ALA A 116 21.76 -5.90 71.50
C ALA A 116 23.01 -5.22 70.91
N ALA A 117 22.96 -3.90 70.68
CA ALA A 117 24.11 -3.12 70.22
C ALA A 117 25.31 -3.17 71.18
N VAL A 118 25.07 -3.14 72.49
CA VAL A 118 26.13 -3.33 73.52
C VAL A 118 26.63 -4.77 73.56
N ALA A 119 25.74 -5.75 73.40
CA ALA A 119 26.11 -7.16 73.35
C ALA A 119 27.05 -7.47 72.16
N LEU A 120 26.82 -6.85 70.99
CA LEU A 120 27.68 -6.98 69.82
C LEU A 120 29.14 -6.55 70.09
N GLN A 121 29.37 -5.56 70.98
CA GLN A 121 30.74 -5.14 71.35
C GLN A 121 31.53 -6.22 72.10
N HIS A 122 30.82 -7.08 72.83
CA HIS A 122 31.41 -8.14 73.64
C HIS A 122 31.61 -9.44 72.86
N ARG A 123 30.94 -9.58 71.71
CA ARG A 123 31.07 -10.71 70.79
C ARG A 123 32.19 -10.42 69.80
N ARG A 124 33.30 -11.14 69.91
CA ARG A 124 34.39 -11.07 68.93
C ARG A 124 34.01 -11.96 67.73
N ASN A 125 33.85 -11.34 66.54
CA ASN A 125 33.76 -11.91 65.17
C ASN A 125 32.32 -12.12 64.60
N SER A 126 31.99 -12.02 63.30
CA SER A 126 32.82 -11.81 62.07
C SER A 126 32.08 -11.15 60.88
N ASP A 127 30.80 -10.76 61.00
CA ASP A 127 30.03 -10.23 59.86
C ASP A 127 29.31 -8.92 60.23
N LEU A 128 29.68 -7.85 59.53
CA LEU A 128 29.12 -6.51 59.73
C LEU A 128 27.88 -6.29 58.85
N ASP A 129 27.72 -7.03 57.75
CA ASP A 129 26.71 -6.74 56.74
C ASP A 129 25.28 -6.78 57.30
N PRO A 130 24.87 -7.80 58.11
CA PRO A 130 23.54 -7.82 58.71
C PRO A 130 23.27 -6.66 59.68
N VAL A 131 24.31 -6.13 60.33
CA VAL A 131 24.19 -4.97 61.24
C VAL A 131 24.04 -3.69 60.42
N LEU A 132 24.77 -3.56 59.32
CA LEU A 132 24.69 -2.41 58.42
C LEU A 132 23.33 -2.30 57.73
N GLU A 133 22.70 -3.43 57.38
CA GLU A 133 21.34 -3.48 56.81
C GLU A 133 20.26 -2.93 57.77
N LEU A 134 20.47 -3.02 59.08
CA LEU A 134 19.51 -2.57 60.10
C LEU A 134 19.64 -1.09 60.46
N LEU A 135 20.73 -0.41 60.09
CA LEU A 135 20.95 1.02 60.36
C LEU A 135 19.75 1.94 60.02
N PRO A 136 19.01 1.75 58.90
CA PRO A 136 17.84 2.57 58.59
C PRO A 136 16.68 2.39 59.58
N HIS A 137 16.67 1.36 60.40
CA HIS A 137 15.56 1.10 61.32
C HIS A 137 15.87 1.54 62.76
N LEU A 138 17.10 1.97 63.04
CA LEU A 138 17.54 2.34 64.39
C LEU A 138 17.22 3.80 64.75
N GLY A 139 16.80 3.99 66.00
CA GLY A 139 16.64 5.29 66.65
C GLY A 139 17.94 5.82 67.25
N SER A 140 17.88 6.99 67.90
CA SER A 140 19.06 7.67 68.46
C SER A 140 19.81 6.88 69.54
N TYR A 141 19.09 6.12 70.39
CA TYR A 141 19.70 5.34 71.47
C TYR A 141 20.45 4.10 70.94
N PRO A 142 19.82 3.18 70.19
CA PRO A 142 20.54 2.02 69.66
C PRO A 142 21.69 2.40 68.74
N LEU A 143 21.49 3.42 67.89
CA LEU A 143 22.53 3.86 66.95
C LEU A 143 23.77 4.42 67.66
N ASN A 144 23.64 5.05 68.84
CA ASN A 144 24.80 5.47 69.64
C ASN A 144 25.70 4.29 70.01
N PHE A 145 25.11 3.19 70.49
CA PHE A 145 25.86 1.99 70.87
C PHE A 145 26.36 1.19 69.66
N VAL A 146 25.67 1.27 68.52
CA VAL A 146 26.18 0.73 67.26
C VAL A 146 27.42 1.50 66.81
N LEU A 147 27.49 2.83 66.98
CA LEU A 147 28.73 3.58 66.70
C LEU A 147 29.90 3.13 67.59
N ASP A 148 29.67 2.73 68.83
CA ASP A 148 30.69 2.14 69.70
C ASP A 148 31.17 0.78 69.16
N TYR A 149 30.23 -0.05 68.69
CA TYR A 149 30.55 -1.33 68.03
C TYR A 149 31.34 -1.14 66.73
N LEU A 150 30.95 -0.18 65.88
CA LEU A 150 31.66 0.16 64.65
C LEU A 150 33.07 0.74 64.95
N GLN A 151 33.21 1.54 66.01
CA GLN A 151 34.49 2.09 66.45
C GLN A 151 35.44 1.04 67.03
N ALA A 152 34.92 -0.10 67.50
CA ALA A 152 35.73 -1.22 67.99
C ALA A 152 36.34 -2.06 66.84
N GLN A 153 35.91 -1.84 65.60
CA GLN A 153 36.43 -2.52 64.41
C GLN A 153 37.86 -2.04 64.05
N PRO A 154 38.66 -2.86 63.33
CA PRO A 154 40.05 -2.51 63.00
C PRO A 154 40.19 -1.30 62.06
N ASP A 155 39.19 -1.08 61.20
CA ASP A 155 39.12 -0.02 60.19
C ASP A 155 37.73 0.63 60.15
N ALA A 156 37.60 1.67 59.33
CA ALA A 156 36.34 2.38 59.09
C ALA A 156 35.81 2.17 57.66
N ASP A 157 36.02 0.99 57.06
CA ASP A 157 35.65 0.70 55.66
C ASP A 157 34.15 0.91 55.38
N HIS A 158 33.31 0.66 56.38
CA HIS A 158 31.85 0.75 56.33
C HIS A 158 31.31 2.18 56.54
N LEU A 159 32.17 3.19 56.71
CA LEU A 159 31.77 4.59 56.92
C LEU A 159 30.79 5.08 55.84
N HIS A 160 31.04 4.75 54.57
CA HIS A 160 30.19 5.15 53.45
C HIS A 160 28.75 4.59 53.55
N VAL A 161 28.58 3.38 54.08
CA VAL A 161 27.26 2.75 54.30
C VAL A 161 26.51 3.48 55.41
N LEU A 162 27.19 3.81 56.50
CA LEU A 162 26.63 4.63 57.59
C LEU A 162 26.19 6.01 57.09
N LEU A 163 27.06 6.71 56.35
CA LEU A 163 26.77 8.06 55.84
C LEU A 163 25.57 8.09 54.89
N ARG A 164 25.34 7.03 54.10
CA ARG A 164 24.17 6.88 53.23
C ARG A 164 22.84 6.89 54.01
N GLN A 165 22.86 6.52 55.29
CA GLN A 165 21.68 6.45 56.16
C GLN A 165 21.44 7.73 56.96
N ALA A 166 22.14 8.83 56.66
CA ALA A 166 22.02 10.07 57.43
C ALA A 166 20.59 10.62 57.42
N ARG A 167 20.11 11.05 58.60
CA ARG A 167 18.74 11.55 58.82
C ARG A 167 18.78 12.95 59.41
N ASP A 168 17.69 13.71 59.23
CA ASP A 168 17.58 15.07 59.76
C ASP A 168 17.86 15.13 61.27
N TRP A 169 17.29 14.18 62.02
CA TRP A 169 17.44 14.12 63.47
C TRP A 169 18.89 13.85 63.94
N TRP A 170 19.79 13.38 63.07
CA TRP A 170 21.21 13.18 63.42
C TRP A 170 21.87 14.49 63.83
N TRP A 171 21.41 15.61 63.26
CA TRP A 171 21.85 16.94 63.63
C TRP A 171 21.08 17.48 64.84
N ASP A 172 19.78 17.24 64.91
CA ASP A 172 18.90 17.87 65.90
C ASP A 172 19.04 17.26 67.31
N VAL A 173 19.34 15.96 67.40
CA VAL A 173 19.53 15.25 68.66
C VAL A 173 20.96 15.47 69.18
N VAL A 174 21.11 16.38 70.15
CA VAL A 174 22.41 16.83 70.68
C VAL A 174 23.33 15.68 71.13
N PRO A 175 22.88 14.69 71.93
CA PRO A 175 23.75 13.61 72.39
C PRO A 175 24.30 12.75 71.25
N PHE A 176 23.43 12.41 70.28
CA PHE A 176 23.83 11.64 69.11
C PHE A 176 24.79 12.43 68.21
N ARG A 177 24.53 13.71 67.98
CA ARG A 177 25.42 14.59 67.19
C ARG A 177 26.85 14.62 67.77
N GLN A 178 26.99 14.71 69.09
CA GLN A 178 28.29 14.68 69.76
C GLN A 178 28.99 13.34 69.59
N ARG A 179 28.26 12.23 69.76
CA ARG A 179 28.81 10.88 69.58
C ARG A 179 29.23 10.60 68.14
N LEU A 180 28.43 11.01 67.16
CA LEU A 180 28.74 10.86 65.74
C LEU A 180 29.99 11.66 65.36
N ARG A 181 30.18 12.88 65.88
CA ARG A 181 31.42 13.64 65.69
C ARG A 181 32.65 12.89 66.22
N ALA A 182 32.55 12.31 67.41
CA ALA A 182 33.64 11.51 67.97
C ALA A 182 33.96 10.29 67.09
N TYR A 183 32.93 9.62 66.54
CA TYR A 183 33.09 8.54 65.58
C TYR A 183 33.78 9.01 64.29
N LEU A 184 33.32 10.11 63.68
CA LEU A 184 33.90 10.67 62.46
C LEU A 184 35.36 11.07 62.66
N HIS A 185 35.71 11.62 63.82
CA HIS A 185 37.10 11.96 64.16
C HIS A 185 37.99 10.71 64.25
N TRP A 186 37.50 9.63 64.86
CA TRP A 186 38.19 8.34 64.86
C TRP A 186 38.33 7.78 63.44
N ALA A 187 37.24 7.79 62.66
CA ALA A 187 37.20 7.28 61.29
C ALA A 187 38.16 8.05 60.36
N ALA A 188 38.41 9.33 60.60
CA ALA A 188 39.38 10.13 59.86
C ALA A 188 40.80 9.53 59.88
N SER A 189 41.16 8.80 60.95
CA SER A 189 42.46 8.13 61.07
C SER A 189 42.49 6.69 60.52
N LYS A 190 41.34 6.16 60.08
CA LYS A 190 41.14 4.74 59.77
C LYS A 190 40.43 4.45 58.44
N ALA A 191 39.79 5.43 57.81
CA ALA A 191 39.00 5.24 56.60
C ALA A 191 39.88 5.26 55.32
N PRO A 192 39.64 4.36 54.35
CA PRO A 192 40.32 4.40 53.06
C PRO A 192 39.85 5.57 52.18
N ALA A 193 40.79 6.32 51.60
CA ALA A 193 40.50 7.50 50.76
C ALA A 193 39.74 7.17 49.45
N ASP A 194 40.04 6.03 48.84
CA ASP A 194 39.58 5.68 47.48
C ASP A 194 38.36 4.74 47.43
N ARG A 195 37.61 4.57 48.53
CA ARG A 195 36.44 3.68 48.52
C ARG A 195 35.34 4.22 47.62
N ALA A 196 34.87 3.41 46.67
CA ALA A 196 33.72 3.73 45.84
C ALA A 196 32.47 3.91 46.71
N VAL A 197 31.74 5.00 46.50
CA VAL A 197 30.45 5.27 47.15
C VAL A 197 29.36 4.95 46.15
N ASP A 198 28.56 3.94 46.45
CA ASP A 198 27.37 3.63 45.66
C ASP A 198 26.26 4.65 45.94
N VAL A 199 25.97 5.49 44.95
CA VAL A 199 24.85 6.45 44.93
C VAL A 199 23.70 5.97 44.05
N ASP A 200 23.79 4.76 43.50
CA ASP A 200 22.75 4.17 42.68
C ASP A 200 21.54 3.81 43.56
N GLY A 201 20.34 4.14 43.07
CA GLY A 201 19.08 4.01 43.82
C GLY A 201 18.67 5.23 44.67
N LEU A 202 19.50 6.28 44.78
CA LEU A 202 19.10 7.57 45.39
C LEU A 202 18.66 8.57 44.32
N ASP A 203 17.52 9.24 44.51
CA ASP A 203 17.07 10.33 43.63
C ASP A 203 17.82 11.66 43.91
N ASP A 204 17.62 12.67 43.06
CA ASP A 204 18.31 13.97 43.19
C ASP A 204 17.97 14.69 44.51
N ALA A 205 16.76 14.50 45.04
CA ALA A 205 16.31 15.13 46.27
C ALA A 205 17.00 14.49 47.48
N ALA A 206 17.13 13.16 47.50
CA ALA A 206 17.84 12.41 48.51
C ALA A 206 19.34 12.73 48.51
N VAL A 207 19.98 12.80 47.34
CA VAL A 207 21.39 13.21 47.20
C VAL A 207 21.60 14.63 47.73
N ALA A 208 20.71 15.58 47.40
CA ALA A 208 20.79 16.95 47.90
C ALA A 208 20.64 17.01 49.42
N LYS A 209 19.66 16.29 49.97
CA LYS A 209 19.37 16.24 51.40
C LYS A 209 20.50 15.61 52.21
N LEU A 210 21.09 14.51 51.73
CA LEU A 210 22.26 13.89 52.36
C LEU A 210 23.45 14.85 52.41
N GLY A 211 23.74 15.54 51.29
CA GLY A 211 24.78 16.55 51.23
C GLY A 211 24.57 17.70 52.21
N GLU A 212 23.31 18.14 52.40
CA GLU A 212 22.96 19.17 53.36
C GLU A 212 23.15 18.71 54.82
N ILE A 213 22.62 17.54 55.19
CA ILE A 213 22.72 17.01 56.56
C ILE A 213 24.19 16.80 56.95
N LEU A 214 24.95 16.10 56.11
CA LEU A 214 26.35 15.78 56.38
C LEU A 214 27.24 17.03 56.34
N GLY A 215 26.95 17.97 55.43
CA GLY A 215 27.69 19.24 55.32
C GLY A 215 27.61 20.10 56.59
N ARG A 216 26.56 19.95 57.43
CA ARG A 216 26.46 20.67 58.71
C ARG A 216 27.52 20.27 59.72
N PHE A 217 28.07 19.04 59.63
CA PHE A 217 29.06 18.54 60.59
C PHE A 217 30.44 19.19 60.42
N LYS A 218 30.82 19.56 59.19
CA LYS A 218 32.10 20.20 58.82
C LYS A 218 33.34 19.41 59.27
N GLU A 219 33.30 18.09 59.13
CA GLU A 219 34.41 17.19 59.48
C GLU A 219 35.20 16.79 58.21
N PRO A 220 36.55 16.86 58.19
CA PRO A 220 37.36 16.60 56.99
C PRO A 220 37.18 15.21 56.38
N VAL A 221 36.86 14.20 57.20
CA VAL A 221 36.61 12.82 56.73
C VAL A 221 35.40 12.73 55.79
N LEU A 222 34.50 13.72 55.82
CA LEU A 222 33.31 13.77 54.98
C LEU A 222 33.58 14.37 53.60
N ASP A 223 34.67 15.11 53.40
CA ASP A 223 34.96 15.84 52.17
C ASP A 223 34.96 14.93 50.92
N PRO A 224 35.60 13.75 50.92
CA PRO A 224 35.57 12.85 49.76
C PRO A 224 34.15 12.35 49.44
N PHE A 225 33.32 12.12 50.46
CA PHE A 225 31.94 11.66 50.28
C PHE A 225 31.04 12.79 49.75
N LEU A 226 31.17 14.00 50.31
CA LEU A 226 30.45 15.19 49.86
C LEU A 226 30.82 15.59 48.44
N GLN A 227 32.10 15.50 48.08
CA GLN A 227 32.59 15.76 46.73
C GLN A 227 31.96 14.77 45.72
N ARG A 228 31.94 13.47 46.03
CA ARG A 228 31.30 12.45 45.18
C ARG A 228 29.80 12.66 45.01
N LEU A 229 29.08 13.06 46.08
CA LEU A 229 27.65 13.43 45.98
C LEU A 229 27.44 14.64 45.05
N GLN A 230 28.31 15.65 45.13
CA GLN A 230 28.27 16.82 44.26
C GLN A 230 28.59 16.46 42.81
N GLU A 231 29.58 15.60 42.56
CA GLU A 231 29.94 15.10 41.23
C GLU A 231 28.79 14.30 40.60
N ALA A 232 28.18 13.38 41.35
CA ALA A 232 27.01 12.62 40.89
C ALA A 232 25.83 13.54 40.55
N ARG A 233 25.57 14.55 41.38
CA ARG A 233 24.52 15.55 41.12
C ARG A 233 24.84 16.42 39.92
N ALA A 234 26.10 16.82 39.73
CA ALA A 234 26.54 17.59 38.58
C ALA A 234 26.36 16.77 37.29
N GLN A 235 26.78 15.51 37.27
CA GLN A 235 26.59 14.61 36.12
C GLN A 235 25.11 14.38 35.78
N ARG A 236 24.24 14.15 36.78
CA ARG A 236 22.79 14.01 36.57
C ARG A 236 22.15 15.31 36.07
N ARG A 237 22.57 16.46 36.59
CA ARG A 237 22.11 17.77 36.13
C ARG A 237 22.57 18.03 34.69
N GLU A 238 23.81 17.73 34.35
CA GLU A 238 24.33 17.86 32.98
C GLU A 238 23.57 16.95 32.01
N GLN A 239 23.31 15.70 32.39
CA GLN A 239 22.50 14.77 31.60
C GLN A 239 21.05 15.27 31.43
N ARG A 240 20.45 15.87 32.47
CA ARG A 240 19.11 16.46 32.38
C ARG A 240 19.09 17.71 31.49
N VAL A 241 20.10 18.57 31.58
CA VAL A 241 20.23 19.80 30.79
C VAL A 241 20.43 19.43 29.32
N LEU A 242 21.46 18.63 29.00
CA LEU A 242 21.70 18.18 27.63
C LEU A 242 20.58 17.29 27.09
N GLY A 243 19.98 16.45 27.94
CA GLY A 243 18.81 15.64 27.62
C GLY A 243 17.57 16.45 27.24
N GLY A 244 17.51 17.71 27.65
CA GLY A 244 16.48 18.66 27.23
C GLY A 244 16.72 19.30 25.86
N PHE A 245 17.89 19.09 25.24
CA PHE A 245 18.28 19.66 23.94
C PHE A 245 18.60 18.59 22.88
N GLY A 246 18.91 17.37 23.31
CA GLY A 246 19.34 16.27 22.45
C GLY A 246 19.77 15.07 23.29
N ARG A 247 20.67 14.26 22.75
CA ARG A 247 21.14 13.01 23.38
C ARG A 247 22.61 13.11 23.73
N VAL A 248 22.94 12.73 24.96
CA VAL A 248 24.34 12.50 25.31
C VAL A 248 24.72 11.06 24.96
N VAL A 249 25.72 10.90 24.10
CA VAL A 249 26.13 9.59 23.59
C VAL A 249 26.93 8.87 24.69
N ALA A 250 26.32 7.88 25.33
CA ALA A 250 26.97 7.04 26.33
C ALA A 250 27.79 5.92 25.70
N ALA A 251 27.24 5.29 24.66
CA ALA A 251 27.88 4.28 23.84
C ALA A 251 27.35 4.41 22.41
N VAL A 252 28.20 4.08 21.44
CA VAL A 252 27.81 4.05 20.03
C VAL A 252 27.15 2.70 19.71
N PRO A 253 26.07 2.66 18.93
CA PRO A 253 25.38 1.41 18.61
C PRO A 253 26.34 0.41 17.92
N PRO A 254 26.28 -0.89 18.26
CA PRO A 254 27.06 -1.91 17.58
C PRO A 254 26.55 -2.07 16.15
N ARG A 255 27.25 -1.46 15.19
CA ARG A 255 27.01 -1.61 13.74
C ARG A 255 28.17 -2.37 13.11
N LEU A 256 27.88 -3.10 12.03
CA LEU A 256 28.92 -3.72 11.22
C LEU A 256 29.81 -2.61 10.62
N ARG A 257 31.12 -2.71 10.84
CA ARG A 257 32.11 -1.74 10.38
C ARG A 257 33.01 -2.41 9.37
N LEU A 258 33.12 -1.80 8.19
CA LEU A 258 33.88 -2.32 7.06
C LEU A 258 35.05 -1.35 6.80
N PRO A 259 36.22 -1.61 7.42
CA PRO A 259 37.36 -0.71 7.31
C PRO A 259 37.90 -0.72 5.89
N HIS A 260 38.17 0.47 5.37
CA HIS A 260 38.79 0.67 4.07
C HIS A 260 39.61 1.97 4.05
N PRO A 261 40.64 2.07 3.18
CA PRO A 261 41.63 3.13 3.25
C PRO A 261 41.07 4.56 3.22
N THR A 262 40.03 4.79 2.41
CA THR A 262 39.40 6.13 2.29
C THR A 262 38.73 6.57 3.58
N LEU A 263 38.01 5.67 4.25
CA LEU A 263 37.36 5.94 5.54
C LEU A 263 38.39 6.15 6.64
N ASP A 264 39.44 5.32 6.69
CA ASP A 264 40.49 5.43 7.71
C ASP A 264 41.24 6.76 7.60
N ALA A 265 41.58 7.18 6.37
CA ALA A 265 42.23 8.47 6.14
C ALA A 265 41.32 9.65 6.52
N ALA A 266 40.02 9.58 6.20
CA ALA A 266 39.07 10.62 6.56
C ALA A 266 38.80 10.67 8.07
N LEU A 267 38.73 9.51 8.73
CA LEU A 267 38.60 9.39 10.19
C LEU A 267 39.80 10.00 10.90
N GLN A 268 41.02 9.66 10.48
CA GLN A 268 42.23 10.20 11.08
C GLN A 268 42.29 11.72 10.93
N ARG A 269 41.99 12.24 9.73
CA ARG A 269 41.92 13.68 9.49
C ARG A 269 40.86 14.36 10.38
N ALA A 270 39.66 13.80 10.50
CA ALA A 270 38.60 14.36 11.34
C ALA A 270 39.02 14.37 12.83
N TYR A 271 39.67 13.31 13.30
CA TYR A 271 40.21 13.23 14.65
C TYR A 271 41.27 14.31 14.91
N ASP A 272 42.23 14.48 14.00
CA ASP A 272 43.31 15.47 14.14
C ASP A 272 42.76 16.90 14.24
N LEU A 273 41.71 17.22 13.47
CA LEU A 273 41.07 18.54 13.46
C LEU A 273 40.23 18.80 14.73
N VAL A 274 39.47 17.82 15.20
CA VAL A 274 38.64 17.94 16.40
C VAL A 274 39.48 18.05 17.68
N THR A 275 40.61 17.34 17.71
CA THR A 275 41.53 17.32 18.85
C THR A 275 42.58 18.44 18.82
N ALA A 276 42.67 19.20 17.73
CA ALA A 276 43.58 20.32 17.58
C ALA A 276 43.39 21.39 18.66
N VAL A 277 44.46 22.13 18.93
CA VAL A 277 44.46 23.30 19.81
C VAL A 277 45.02 24.49 19.02
N PRO A 278 44.21 25.53 18.73
CA PRO A 278 42.78 25.69 19.07
C PRO A 278 41.88 24.70 18.30
N PRO A 279 40.70 24.37 18.83
CA PRO A 279 39.78 23.44 18.18
C PRO A 279 39.27 23.98 16.86
N GLN A 280 39.18 23.10 15.86
CA GLN A 280 38.69 23.44 14.53
C GLN A 280 37.34 22.75 14.31
N PRO A 281 36.26 23.50 14.02
CA PRO A 281 34.99 22.88 13.73
C PRO A 281 35.02 22.24 12.35
N VAL A 282 34.51 21.01 12.25
CA VAL A 282 34.65 20.16 11.07
C VAL A 282 33.31 20.01 10.37
N LEU A 283 33.31 20.18 9.06
CA LEU A 283 32.22 19.76 8.19
C LEU A 283 32.62 18.50 7.43
N LEU A 284 31.90 17.43 7.69
CA LEU A 284 32.02 16.18 6.96
C LEU A 284 31.13 16.25 5.71
N VAL A 285 31.78 16.42 4.56
CA VAL A 285 31.15 16.65 3.27
C VAL A 285 31.15 15.36 2.46
N GLY A 286 29.98 14.95 1.99
CA GLY A 286 29.86 13.78 1.14
C GLY A 286 28.42 13.53 0.73
N GLU A 287 28.23 12.75 -0.32
CA GLU A 287 26.89 12.38 -0.78
C GLU A 287 26.18 11.43 0.19
N HIS A 288 24.87 11.26 0.04
CA HIS A 288 24.13 10.31 0.89
C HIS A 288 24.55 8.86 0.59
N GLY A 289 24.90 8.09 1.64
CA GLY A 289 25.30 6.68 1.53
C GLY A 289 26.81 6.42 1.53
N VAL A 290 27.67 7.45 1.45
CA VAL A 290 29.14 7.25 1.41
C VAL A 290 29.78 6.84 2.74
N GLY A 291 29.01 6.76 3.84
CA GLY A 291 29.50 6.33 5.15
C GLY A 291 29.83 7.45 6.15
N LYS A 292 29.29 8.67 5.97
CA LYS A 292 29.52 9.81 6.87
C LYS A 292 29.19 9.51 8.33
N SER A 293 28.01 8.94 8.58
CA SER A 293 27.58 8.59 9.93
C SER A 293 28.43 7.49 10.55
N VAL A 294 28.94 6.53 9.74
CA VAL A 294 29.88 5.49 10.21
C VAL A 294 31.20 6.12 10.64
N LEU A 295 31.73 7.09 9.87
CA LEU A 295 32.93 7.83 10.25
C LEU A 295 32.75 8.54 11.59
N ILE A 296 31.63 9.23 11.78
CA ILE A 296 31.33 9.95 13.03
C ILE A 296 31.12 8.99 14.20
N ASP A 297 30.47 7.85 13.96
CA ASP A 297 30.30 6.79 14.96
C ASP A 297 31.69 6.27 15.41
N LEU A 298 32.59 5.96 14.47
CA LEU A 298 33.98 5.56 14.76
C LEU A 298 34.78 6.65 15.50
N LEU A 299 34.63 7.90 15.08
CA LEU A 299 35.27 9.05 15.75
C LEU A 299 34.75 9.17 17.19
N SER A 300 33.44 9.07 17.38
CA SER A 300 32.79 9.21 18.69
C SER A 300 33.27 8.11 19.64
N GLU A 301 33.41 6.87 19.17
CA GLU A 301 33.96 5.77 19.98
C GLU A 301 35.38 6.02 20.43
N ARG A 302 36.24 6.45 19.51
CA ARG A 302 37.63 6.78 19.83
C ARG A 302 37.70 7.90 20.88
N LEU A 303 36.90 8.94 20.71
CA LEU A 303 36.83 10.06 21.65
C LEU A 303 36.25 9.64 23.01
N LEU A 304 35.18 8.85 23.04
CA LEU A 304 34.58 8.32 24.28
C LEU A 304 35.57 7.46 25.06
N ALA A 305 36.35 6.60 24.37
CA ALA A 305 37.41 5.80 24.99
C ALA A 305 38.53 6.67 25.59
N GLU A 306 38.77 7.86 25.03
CA GLU A 306 39.70 8.87 25.55
C GLU A 306 39.06 9.78 26.63
N GLY A 307 37.84 9.47 27.08
CA GLY A 307 37.12 10.20 28.13
C GLY A 307 36.45 11.50 27.66
N TRP A 308 36.21 11.65 26.36
CA TRP A 308 35.47 12.80 25.84
C TRP A 308 33.97 12.67 26.07
N ARG A 309 33.30 13.82 26.12
CA ARG A 309 31.84 13.92 26.14
C ARG A 309 31.32 14.17 24.72
N VAL A 310 30.60 13.21 24.15
CA VAL A 310 29.96 13.38 22.84
C VAL A 310 28.48 13.69 23.05
N PHE A 311 28.04 14.84 22.54
CA PHE A 311 26.66 15.30 22.58
C PHE A 311 26.11 15.35 21.16
N GLU A 312 24.96 14.73 20.92
CA GLU A 312 24.29 14.68 19.63
C GLU A 312 22.99 15.47 19.72
N ALA A 313 22.84 16.48 18.86
CA ALA A 313 21.60 17.25 18.78
C ALA A 313 21.39 17.83 17.39
N THR A 314 20.20 17.63 16.86
CA THR A 314 19.69 18.25 15.64
C THR A 314 19.09 19.63 15.92
N ALA A 315 18.92 20.44 14.88
CA ALA A 315 18.23 21.70 14.98
C ALA A 315 16.79 21.57 15.54
N ALA A 316 16.08 20.48 15.22
CA ALA A 316 14.72 20.24 15.67
C ALA A 316 14.65 19.91 17.17
N GLU A 317 15.58 19.10 17.68
CA GLU A 317 15.64 18.76 19.11
C GLU A 317 16.00 19.97 19.98
N ILE A 318 16.88 20.85 19.48
CA ILE A 318 17.22 22.10 20.16
C ILE A 318 15.97 23.01 20.29
N LEU A 319 15.11 23.03 19.26
CA LEU A 319 13.88 23.82 19.21
C LEU A 319 12.68 23.19 19.92
N ALA A 320 12.73 21.89 20.22
CA ALA A 320 11.60 21.16 20.78
C ALA A 320 11.18 21.74 22.15
N GLY A 321 9.92 22.17 22.25
CA GLY A 321 9.28 22.55 23.51
C GLY A 321 9.00 24.04 23.75
N GLN A 322 9.19 24.95 22.78
CA GLN A 322 8.98 26.40 23.03
C GLN A 322 8.42 27.21 21.85
N SER A 323 7.78 28.35 22.21
CA SER A 323 7.05 29.25 21.29
C SER A 323 7.64 30.67 21.19
N TYR A 324 8.64 31.05 22.01
CA TYR A 324 9.14 32.42 22.11
C TYR A 324 10.67 32.57 21.90
N ILE A 325 11.07 33.66 21.24
CA ILE A 325 12.43 33.94 20.72
C ILE A 325 13.50 34.03 21.83
N GLY A 326 13.21 34.74 22.91
CA GLY A 326 14.18 34.97 24.00
C GLY A 326 14.52 33.70 24.77
N GLU A 327 13.64 32.70 24.73
CA GLU A 327 13.87 31.42 25.38
C GLU A 327 14.90 30.57 24.58
N LEU A 328 14.94 30.68 23.25
CA LEU A 328 15.91 29.98 22.40
C LEU A 328 17.35 30.47 22.63
N GLU A 329 17.58 31.79 22.68
CA GLU A 329 18.92 32.33 22.96
C GLU A 329 19.42 31.93 24.36
N GLY A 330 18.53 31.93 25.36
CA GLY A 330 18.84 31.46 26.71
C GLY A 330 19.22 29.98 26.72
N ARG A 331 18.47 29.15 26.00
CA ARG A 331 18.73 27.71 25.84
C ARG A 331 20.07 27.41 25.18
N ILE A 332 20.39 28.10 24.08
CA ILE A 332 21.69 27.92 23.42
C ILE A 332 22.82 28.32 24.37
N ARG A 333 22.64 29.38 25.17
CA ARG A 333 23.64 29.78 26.18
C ARG A 333 23.84 28.71 27.25
N GLU A 334 22.77 28.09 27.74
CA GLU A 334 22.84 26.97 28.69
C GLU A 334 23.55 25.76 28.08
N MET A 335 23.21 25.39 26.84
CA MET A 335 23.87 24.31 26.11
C MET A 335 25.37 24.57 25.94
N LEU A 336 25.75 25.77 25.46
CA LEU A 336 27.14 26.17 25.28
C LEU A 336 27.91 26.18 26.61
N ALA A 337 27.28 26.59 27.71
CA ALA A 337 27.93 26.56 29.03
C ALA A 337 28.31 25.14 29.47
N VAL A 338 27.52 24.12 29.11
CA VAL A 338 27.86 22.72 29.38
C VAL A 338 28.91 22.20 28.40
N LEU A 339 28.83 22.58 27.12
CA LEU A 339 29.76 22.13 26.07
C LEU A 339 31.11 22.84 26.08
N HIS A 340 31.24 23.97 26.77
CA HIS A 340 32.49 24.71 26.92
C HIS A 340 33.47 23.98 27.85
N ARG A 341 34.12 22.94 27.33
CA ARG A 341 35.15 22.14 28.02
C ARG A 341 36.18 21.60 27.03
N GLU A 342 37.34 21.17 27.53
CA GLU A 342 38.43 20.66 26.68
C GLU A 342 38.07 19.38 25.93
N ARG A 343 37.28 18.50 26.53
CA ARG A 343 36.91 17.20 25.95
C ARG A 343 35.40 17.07 25.78
N ALA A 344 34.79 18.00 25.05
CA ALA A 344 33.42 17.85 24.56
C ALA A 344 33.37 18.05 23.06
N LEU A 345 32.53 17.25 22.39
CA LEU A 345 32.22 17.35 20.97
C LEU A 345 30.70 17.43 20.80
N TRP A 346 30.23 18.44 20.07
CA TRP A 346 28.88 18.45 19.54
C TRP A 346 28.85 17.81 18.15
N ARG A 347 28.19 16.65 18.05
CA ARG A 347 27.75 16.04 16.80
C ARG A 347 26.44 16.72 16.39
N ALA A 348 26.46 17.41 15.25
CA ALA A 348 25.28 18.03 14.66
C ALA A 348 24.87 17.23 13.40
N PRO A 349 23.93 16.26 13.52
CA PRO A 349 23.33 15.64 12.36
C PRO A 349 22.58 16.70 11.55
N ASP A 350 22.56 16.55 10.23
CA ASP A 350 21.91 17.47 9.30
C ASP A 350 22.31 18.94 9.53
N PHE A 351 23.61 19.22 9.56
CA PHE A 351 24.18 20.52 9.92
C PHE A 351 23.56 21.69 9.15
N TYR A 352 23.21 21.48 7.89
CA TYR A 352 22.62 22.51 7.03
C TYR A 352 21.32 23.10 7.60
N ASP A 353 20.52 22.32 8.33
CA ASP A 353 19.28 22.78 8.93
C ASP A 353 19.49 23.89 9.97
N LEU A 354 20.66 23.93 10.62
CA LEU A 354 21.00 24.96 11.61
C LEU A 354 21.05 26.36 11.00
N LEU A 355 21.24 26.47 9.67
CA LEU A 355 21.26 27.74 8.96
C LEU A 355 19.90 28.46 9.01
N HIS A 356 18.81 27.71 8.87
CA HIS A 356 17.46 28.27 8.70
C HIS A 356 16.57 28.03 9.93
N LYS A 357 16.72 26.91 10.63
CA LYS A 357 15.89 26.58 11.79
C LYS A 357 16.22 27.53 12.96
N GLY A 358 15.18 28.10 13.55
CA GLY A 358 15.27 29.20 14.53
C GLY A 358 15.00 30.59 13.92
N ALA A 359 15.09 30.73 12.59
CA ALA A 359 14.75 31.97 11.89
C ALA A 359 13.22 32.17 11.81
N HIS A 360 12.78 33.42 11.86
CA HIS A 360 11.36 33.79 11.83
C HIS A 360 11.20 35.18 11.22
N ALA A 361 9.97 35.61 10.92
CA ALA A 361 9.69 36.81 10.12
C ALA A 361 10.31 38.13 10.66
N ARG A 362 10.72 38.17 11.93
CA ARG A 362 11.34 39.34 12.58
C ARG A 362 12.86 39.26 12.74
N ASP A 363 13.44 38.05 12.72
CA ASP A 363 14.88 37.84 12.81
C ASP A 363 15.27 36.64 11.92
N PRO A 364 16.02 36.88 10.83
CA PRO A 364 16.41 35.84 9.89
C PRO A 364 17.57 34.96 10.40
N ARG A 365 18.10 35.23 11.61
CA ARG A 365 19.21 34.45 12.20
C ARG A 365 18.74 33.06 12.61
N GLY A 366 19.43 32.03 12.12
CA GLY A 366 19.22 30.64 12.52
C GLY A 366 20.05 30.26 13.76
N ILE A 367 19.92 29.01 14.21
CA ILE A 367 20.73 28.47 15.33
C ILE A 367 22.23 28.58 15.03
N LEU A 368 22.64 28.37 13.77
CA LEU A 368 24.04 28.49 13.35
C LEU A 368 24.60 29.87 13.72
N ASP A 369 23.86 30.94 13.41
CA ASP A 369 24.28 32.32 13.70
C ASP A 369 24.41 32.58 15.21
N LEU A 370 23.64 31.88 16.04
CA LEU A 370 23.68 31.99 17.51
C LEU A 370 24.87 31.24 18.13
N VAL A 371 25.32 30.14 17.53
CA VAL A 371 26.49 29.36 18.01
C VAL A 371 27.81 29.82 17.40
N MET A 372 27.77 30.53 16.25
CA MET A 372 28.97 31.05 15.58
C MET A 372 29.94 31.75 16.54
N PRO A 373 29.53 32.69 17.41
CA PRO A 373 30.48 33.36 18.31
C PRO A 373 31.30 32.42 19.21
N ALA A 374 30.72 31.30 19.66
CA ALA A 374 31.44 30.31 20.48
C ALA A 374 32.41 29.47 19.64
N LEU A 375 32.03 29.14 18.40
CA LEU A 375 32.94 28.50 17.43
C LEU A 375 34.12 29.41 17.10
N GLU A 376 33.87 30.71 16.91
CA GLU A 376 34.91 31.69 16.58
C GLU A 376 35.93 31.90 17.70
N ARG A 377 35.53 31.73 18.96
CA ARG A 377 36.41 31.79 20.14
C ARG A 377 37.11 30.45 20.45
N GLY A 378 36.81 29.38 19.70
CA GLY A 378 37.33 28.04 19.99
C GLY A 378 36.75 27.44 21.28
N GLU A 379 35.59 27.91 21.72
CA GLU A 379 34.93 27.46 22.95
C GLU A 379 34.07 26.20 22.72
N LEU A 380 33.77 25.90 21.45
CA LEU A 380 32.89 24.81 21.04
C LEU A 380 33.58 23.97 19.95
N ARG A 381 33.66 22.65 20.16
CA ARG A 381 34.03 21.69 19.12
C ARG A 381 32.78 21.13 18.49
N LEU A 382 32.73 21.16 17.16
CA LEU A 382 31.58 20.71 16.40
C LEU A 382 32.03 19.82 15.24
N ILE A 383 31.28 18.74 14.99
CA ILE A 383 31.31 18.02 13.73
C ILE A 383 29.91 17.99 13.13
N GLY A 384 29.79 18.46 11.88
CA GLY A 384 28.53 18.55 11.15
C GLY A 384 28.53 17.71 9.89
N GLU A 385 27.43 17.01 9.60
CA GLU A 385 27.24 16.29 8.33
C GLU A 385 26.57 17.21 7.30
N ILE A 386 27.12 17.30 6.09
CA ILE A 386 26.55 18.11 5.00
C ILE A 386 26.79 17.47 3.63
N THR A 387 25.95 17.77 2.63
CA THR A 387 26.19 17.37 1.24
C THR A 387 27.03 18.42 0.48
N PRO A 388 27.69 18.07 -0.64
CA PRO A 388 28.41 19.05 -1.45
C PRO A 388 27.51 20.21 -1.94
N GLN A 389 26.27 19.91 -2.31
CA GLN A 389 25.28 20.91 -2.72
C GLN A 389 24.92 21.86 -1.57
N GLN A 390 24.63 21.31 -0.39
CA GLN A 390 24.32 22.11 0.81
C GLN A 390 25.51 22.96 1.24
N LEU A 391 26.75 22.46 1.12
CA LEU A 391 27.95 23.23 1.40
C LEU A 391 28.07 24.45 0.48
N ALA A 392 27.83 24.27 -0.82
CA ALA A 392 27.85 25.38 -1.77
C ALA A 392 26.80 26.44 -1.42
N GLN A 393 25.58 26.01 -1.07
CA GLN A 393 24.51 26.91 -0.63
C GLN A 393 24.85 27.64 0.69
N LEU A 394 25.41 26.92 1.66
CA LEU A 394 25.87 27.47 2.93
C LEU A 394 26.93 28.56 2.72
N GLN A 395 27.90 28.31 1.84
CA GLN A 395 28.97 29.27 1.55
C GLN A 395 28.46 30.52 0.83
N VAL A 396 27.40 30.40 0.02
CA VAL A 396 26.73 31.55 -0.60
C VAL A 396 25.96 32.34 0.47
N ALA A 397 25.20 31.68 1.34
CA ALA A 397 24.38 32.32 2.35
C ALA A 397 25.18 32.93 3.51
N ARG A 398 26.31 32.30 3.87
CA ARG A 398 27.23 32.71 4.95
C ARG A 398 28.68 32.49 4.51
N PRO A 399 29.28 33.44 3.77
CA PRO A 399 30.66 33.32 3.28
C PRO A 399 31.71 33.12 4.38
N THR A 400 31.43 33.60 5.60
CA THR A 400 32.30 33.43 6.78
C THR A 400 32.53 31.97 7.15
N THR A 401 31.62 31.06 6.80
CA THR A 401 31.78 29.63 7.08
C THR A 401 33.00 29.03 6.38
N ARG A 402 33.41 29.57 5.22
CA ARG A 402 34.54 29.07 4.42
C ARG A 402 35.89 29.17 5.13
N SER A 403 36.06 30.16 6.01
CA SER A 403 37.32 30.36 6.76
C SER A 403 37.24 29.83 8.20
N ARG A 404 36.06 29.38 8.65
CA ARG A 404 35.84 28.95 10.04
C ARG A 404 35.71 27.44 10.18
N PHE A 405 35.20 26.76 9.15
CA PHE A 405 35.04 25.32 9.15
C PHE A 405 36.09 24.64 8.29
N GLU A 406 36.66 23.57 8.83
CA GLU A 406 37.52 22.67 8.07
C GLU A 406 36.68 21.60 7.39
N VAL A 407 36.97 21.37 6.10
CA VAL A 407 36.21 20.42 5.29
C VAL A 407 36.95 19.10 5.21
N VAL A 408 36.31 18.04 5.70
CA VAL A 408 36.72 16.65 5.46
C VAL A 408 35.78 16.07 4.42
N THR A 409 36.31 15.74 3.24
CA THR A 409 35.49 15.19 2.15
C THR A 409 35.56 13.67 2.15
N LEU A 410 34.40 13.03 2.11
CA LEU A 410 34.26 11.59 1.94
C LEU A 410 33.63 11.32 0.57
N ALA A 411 34.48 10.89 -0.37
CA ALA A 411 34.05 10.55 -1.72
C ALA A 411 33.39 9.17 -1.77
N PRO A 412 32.52 8.88 -2.75
CA PRO A 412 31.99 7.55 -2.98
C PRO A 412 33.11 6.51 -3.16
N ALA A 413 32.89 5.29 -2.67
CA ALA A 413 33.88 4.22 -2.77
C ALA A 413 34.21 3.89 -4.23
N ALA A 414 35.50 3.90 -4.58
CA ALA A 414 35.96 3.49 -5.90
C ALA A 414 35.68 1.98 -6.14
N PRO A 415 35.54 1.52 -7.40
CA PRO A 415 35.15 0.13 -7.68
C PRO A 415 36.00 -0.94 -6.98
N ALA A 416 37.33 -0.73 -6.86
CA ALA A 416 38.22 -1.64 -6.15
C ALA A 416 37.95 -1.68 -4.64
N ALA A 417 37.74 -0.52 -4.02
CA ALA A 417 37.39 -0.43 -2.60
C ALA A 417 35.99 -1.00 -2.34
N LEU A 418 35.04 -0.80 -3.27
CA LEU A 418 33.69 -1.32 -3.16
C LEU A 418 33.66 -2.85 -3.19
N ALA A 419 34.42 -3.47 -4.10
CA ALA A 419 34.57 -4.93 -4.13
C ALA A 419 35.16 -5.47 -2.82
N GLN A 420 36.16 -4.78 -2.25
CA GLN A 420 36.72 -5.12 -0.94
C GLN A 420 35.69 -5.01 0.18
N ILE A 421 34.90 -3.94 0.21
CA ILE A 421 33.83 -3.71 1.20
C ILE A 421 32.77 -4.82 1.10
N GLY A 422 32.35 -5.18 -0.11
CA GLY A 422 31.40 -6.28 -0.34
C GLY A 422 31.94 -7.63 0.15
N ALA A 423 33.21 -7.94 -0.13
CA ALA A 423 33.84 -9.17 0.35
C ALA A 423 33.97 -9.22 1.88
N GLN A 424 34.35 -8.10 2.51
CA GLN A 424 34.39 -7.99 3.98
C GLN A 424 33.01 -8.17 4.60
N TRP A 425 31.97 -7.58 3.99
CA TRP A 425 30.59 -7.78 4.43
C TRP A 425 30.20 -9.25 4.38
N ALA A 426 30.45 -9.93 3.25
CA ALA A 426 30.15 -11.35 3.07
C ALA A 426 30.85 -12.21 4.12
N GLN A 427 32.14 -11.94 4.38
CA GLN A 427 32.92 -12.64 5.39
C GLN A 427 32.38 -12.44 6.81
N ALA A 428 32.02 -11.20 7.17
CA ALA A 428 31.46 -10.88 8.49
C ALA A 428 30.11 -11.56 8.73
N GLN A 429 29.25 -11.60 7.70
CA GLN A 429 27.95 -12.28 7.78
C GLN A 429 28.13 -13.80 7.82
N GLN A 430 29.09 -14.36 7.08
CA GLN A 430 29.41 -15.79 7.13
C GLN A 430 29.88 -16.23 8.51
N GLN A 431 30.68 -15.41 9.22
CA GLN A 431 31.07 -15.69 10.61
C GLN A 431 29.89 -15.66 11.56
N THR A 432 28.97 -14.71 11.37
CA THR A 432 27.79 -14.52 12.23
C THR A 432 26.77 -15.64 12.05
N LEU A 433 26.50 -16.04 10.80
CA LEU A 433 25.50 -17.04 10.44
C LEU A 433 26.06 -18.46 10.36
N GLN A 434 27.39 -18.63 10.42
CA GLN A 434 28.09 -19.91 10.27
C GLN A 434 27.76 -20.67 8.96
N ALA A 435 27.41 -19.93 7.90
CA ALA A 435 27.05 -20.46 6.60
C ALA A 435 27.58 -19.56 5.48
N GLU A 436 27.82 -20.12 4.30
CA GLU A 436 28.17 -19.31 3.13
C GLU A 436 27.01 -18.38 2.76
N VAL A 437 27.30 -17.08 2.68
CA VAL A 437 26.25 -16.06 2.52
C VAL A 437 26.03 -15.67 1.07
N ILE A 438 27.09 -15.43 0.31
CA ILE A 438 27.00 -14.98 -1.09
C ILE A 438 28.31 -15.33 -1.80
N ASP A 439 28.22 -15.76 -3.06
CA ASP A 439 29.41 -16.02 -3.88
C ASP A 439 29.92 -14.74 -4.58
N ALA A 440 31.10 -14.83 -5.21
CA ALA A 440 31.73 -13.68 -5.86
C ALA A 440 30.97 -13.19 -7.11
N HIS A 441 30.29 -14.09 -7.83
CA HIS A 441 29.52 -13.74 -9.03
C HIS A 441 28.28 -12.92 -8.64
N THR A 442 27.50 -13.44 -7.69
CA THR A 442 26.28 -12.84 -7.17
C THR A 442 26.58 -11.52 -6.47
N LEU A 443 27.74 -11.39 -5.79
CA LEU A 443 28.16 -10.12 -5.22
C LEU A 443 28.45 -9.05 -6.30
N ALA A 444 29.09 -9.43 -7.41
CA ALA A 444 29.32 -8.52 -8.53
C ALA A 444 28.00 -8.12 -9.19
N GLU A 445 27.05 -9.05 -9.29
CA GLU A 445 25.71 -8.79 -9.80
C GLU A 445 24.90 -7.87 -8.87
N ALA A 446 24.99 -8.06 -7.56
CA ALA A 446 24.42 -7.14 -6.57
C ALA A 446 24.95 -5.72 -6.76
N GLN A 447 26.24 -5.55 -7.03
CA GLN A 447 26.84 -4.24 -7.32
C GLN A 447 26.26 -3.62 -8.60
N ARG A 448 26.09 -4.42 -9.66
CA ARG A 448 25.47 -3.97 -10.92
C ARG A 448 24.01 -3.53 -10.71
N MET A 449 23.20 -4.39 -10.07
CA MET A 449 21.79 -4.11 -9.77
C MET A 449 21.63 -2.90 -8.85
N ALA A 450 22.43 -2.81 -7.79
CA ALA A 450 22.41 -1.67 -6.88
C ALA A 450 22.69 -0.36 -7.63
N ALA A 451 23.68 -0.37 -8.54
CA ALA A 451 24.00 0.79 -9.37
C ALA A 451 22.89 1.19 -10.35
N GLN A 452 22.18 0.21 -10.91
CA GLN A 452 21.11 0.42 -11.88
C GLN A 452 19.80 0.88 -11.24
N TYR A 453 19.43 0.31 -10.08
CA TYR A 453 18.11 0.48 -9.47
C TYR A 453 18.09 1.39 -8.23
N SER A 454 19.22 1.97 -7.81
CA SER A 454 19.27 2.93 -6.69
C SER A 454 20.24 4.09 -6.89
N PRO A 455 20.18 4.82 -8.01
CA PRO A 455 21.13 5.87 -8.35
C PRO A 455 21.00 7.13 -7.50
N GLU A 456 19.98 7.23 -6.64
CA GLU A 456 19.83 8.29 -5.63
C GLU A 456 20.78 8.10 -4.43
N GLN A 457 21.33 6.89 -4.28
CA GLN A 457 22.30 6.55 -3.26
C GLN A 457 23.70 6.43 -3.85
N HIS A 458 24.70 6.60 -2.99
CA HIS A 458 26.11 6.48 -3.37
C HIS A 458 26.78 5.32 -2.66
N GLU A 459 27.89 4.89 -3.23
CA GLU A 459 28.68 3.78 -2.71
C GLU A 459 29.47 4.19 -1.46
N PRO A 460 29.61 3.29 -0.47
CA PRO A 460 29.23 1.88 -0.47
C PRO A 460 27.80 1.58 0.03
N GLY A 461 27.09 2.57 0.57
CA GLY A 461 25.80 2.36 1.23
C GLY A 461 24.74 1.74 0.31
N ARG A 462 24.77 2.08 -0.98
CA ARG A 462 23.87 1.55 -1.99
C ARG A 462 23.98 0.02 -2.15
N LEU A 463 25.20 -0.51 -2.29
CA LEU A 463 25.45 -1.95 -2.35
C LEU A 463 25.06 -2.64 -1.03
N LEU A 464 25.56 -2.13 0.09
CA LEU A 464 25.36 -2.76 1.40
C LEU A 464 23.88 -2.85 1.77
N ARG A 465 23.08 -1.83 1.44
CA ARG A 465 21.64 -1.83 1.66
C ARG A 465 20.94 -2.95 0.89
N LEU A 466 21.27 -3.12 -0.40
CA LEU A 466 20.70 -4.22 -1.19
C LEU A 466 21.07 -5.58 -0.59
N LEU A 467 22.33 -5.76 -0.19
CA LEU A 467 22.81 -7.00 0.41
C LEU A 467 22.12 -7.30 1.75
N GLU A 468 21.99 -6.31 2.63
CA GLU A 468 21.31 -6.44 3.92
C GLU A 468 19.81 -6.75 3.76
N GLU A 469 19.11 -6.04 2.87
CA GLU A 469 17.70 -6.29 2.57
C GLU A 469 17.49 -7.71 2.02
N THR A 470 18.39 -8.15 1.13
CA THR A 470 18.35 -9.50 0.56
C THR A 470 18.62 -10.56 1.62
N LEU A 471 19.64 -10.37 2.45
CA LEU A 471 19.99 -11.28 3.54
C LEU A 471 18.89 -11.38 4.59
N GLN A 472 18.30 -10.26 4.99
CA GLN A 472 17.22 -10.23 5.96
C GLN A 472 15.99 -10.98 5.43
N ALA A 473 15.65 -10.79 4.17
CA ALA A 473 14.55 -11.52 3.55
C ALA A 473 14.84 -13.03 3.42
N ALA A 474 16.08 -13.39 3.06
CA ALA A 474 16.50 -14.77 2.92
C ALA A 474 16.52 -15.53 4.26
N THR A 475 16.87 -14.85 5.36
CA THR A 475 16.92 -15.45 6.71
C THR A 475 15.57 -15.43 7.43
N SER A 476 14.68 -14.49 7.10
CA SER A 476 13.33 -14.40 7.69
C SER A 476 12.32 -15.37 7.06
N ALA A 477 12.67 -16.04 5.96
CA ALA A 477 11.82 -17.06 5.35
C ALA A 477 11.73 -18.32 6.24
N GLU A 478 10.61 -19.06 6.17
CA GLU A 478 10.42 -20.32 6.94
C GLU A 478 11.57 -21.32 6.73
N VAL A 479 12.13 -21.33 5.53
CA VAL A 479 13.36 -22.04 5.20
C VAL A 479 14.39 -21.01 4.74
N PRO A 480 15.50 -20.81 5.49
CA PRO A 480 16.55 -19.89 5.09
C PRO A 480 17.12 -20.25 3.72
N ARG A 481 17.18 -19.27 2.81
CA ARG A 481 17.74 -19.44 1.46
C ARG A 481 19.15 -18.86 1.40
N LEU A 482 20.15 -19.66 1.79
CA LEU A 482 21.56 -19.33 1.68
C LEU A 482 22.31 -20.41 0.87
N PRO A 483 23.32 -20.04 0.06
CA PRO A 483 23.78 -18.68 -0.21
C PRO A 483 22.76 -17.85 -1.01
N LEU A 484 22.89 -16.53 -0.93
CA LEU A 484 22.14 -15.59 -1.75
C LEU A 484 22.49 -15.82 -3.22
N ASP A 485 21.46 -15.82 -4.07
CA ASP A 485 21.55 -15.98 -5.52
C ASP A 485 20.96 -14.77 -6.26
N ASP A 486 21.10 -14.75 -7.58
CA ASP A 486 20.58 -13.68 -8.43
C ASP A 486 19.05 -13.50 -8.29
N GLU A 487 18.31 -14.58 -7.99
CA GLU A 487 16.86 -14.53 -7.79
C GLU A 487 16.51 -13.78 -6.49
N ALA A 488 17.21 -14.06 -5.40
CA ALA A 488 17.03 -13.35 -4.13
C ALA A 488 17.31 -11.85 -4.28
N LEU A 489 18.36 -11.48 -5.03
CA LEU A 489 18.67 -10.08 -5.34
C LEU A 489 17.54 -9.42 -6.14
N LEU A 490 17.06 -10.06 -7.20
CA LEU A 490 15.92 -9.57 -8.01
C LEU A 490 14.66 -9.39 -7.17
N GLN A 491 14.36 -10.33 -6.26
CA GLN A 491 13.21 -10.21 -5.35
C GLN A 491 13.36 -9.03 -4.38
N ALA A 492 14.57 -8.76 -3.88
CA ALA A 492 14.84 -7.59 -3.05
C ALA A 492 14.65 -6.28 -3.86
N VAL A 493 15.20 -6.21 -5.08
CA VAL A 493 15.01 -5.07 -5.98
C VAL A 493 13.54 -4.87 -6.34
N SER A 494 12.78 -5.93 -6.64
CA SER A 494 11.35 -5.87 -6.95
C SER A 494 10.55 -5.34 -5.78
N ARG A 495 10.79 -5.83 -4.55
CA ARG A 495 10.09 -5.32 -3.35
C ARG A 495 10.36 -3.84 -3.10
N ARG A 496 11.62 -3.40 -3.28
CA ARG A 496 12.02 -2.01 -3.06
C ARG A 496 11.49 -1.07 -4.14
N SER A 497 11.77 -1.39 -5.41
CA SER A 497 11.35 -0.57 -6.56
C SER A 497 9.84 -0.65 -6.82
N GLY A 498 9.20 -1.75 -6.44
CA GLY A 498 7.84 -2.11 -6.82
C GLY A 498 7.71 -2.67 -8.22
N LEU A 499 8.77 -2.68 -9.03
CA LEU A 499 8.69 -3.16 -10.40
C LEU A 499 8.43 -4.68 -10.42
N PRO A 500 7.64 -5.19 -11.38
CA PRO A 500 7.34 -6.61 -11.48
C PRO A 500 8.62 -7.37 -11.83
N LEU A 501 8.78 -8.58 -11.31
CA LEU A 501 9.91 -9.47 -11.65
C LEU A 501 10.03 -9.64 -13.17
N ASP A 502 8.91 -9.78 -13.87
CA ASP A 502 8.84 -9.93 -15.33
C ASP A 502 9.47 -8.75 -16.09
N VAL A 503 9.54 -7.55 -15.47
CA VAL A 503 10.14 -6.35 -16.06
C VAL A 503 11.62 -6.23 -15.69
N ILE A 504 12.04 -6.65 -14.50
CA ILE A 504 13.43 -6.50 -14.05
C ILE A 504 14.32 -7.72 -14.31
N ASP A 505 13.76 -8.93 -14.43
CA ASP A 505 14.51 -10.16 -14.67
C ASP A 505 14.81 -10.33 -16.17
N ASP A 506 16.07 -10.13 -16.56
CA ASP A 506 16.53 -10.26 -17.95
C ASP A 506 16.35 -11.67 -18.54
N ARG A 507 16.16 -12.69 -17.69
CA ARG A 507 15.98 -14.08 -18.11
C ARG A 507 14.53 -14.40 -18.52
N GLN A 508 13.58 -13.58 -18.10
CA GLN A 508 12.15 -13.79 -18.36
C GLN A 508 11.69 -13.03 -19.61
N ARG A 509 10.84 -13.67 -20.41
CA ARG A 509 10.21 -13.04 -21.57
C ARG A 509 9.00 -12.23 -21.12
N LEU A 510 8.85 -11.02 -21.65
CA LEU A 510 7.67 -10.20 -21.44
C LEU A 510 6.62 -10.49 -22.52
N ASP A 511 5.44 -10.96 -22.12
CA ASP A 511 4.31 -11.19 -23.04
C ASP A 511 3.58 -9.87 -23.33
N LEU A 512 3.98 -9.21 -24.43
CA LEU A 512 3.40 -7.94 -24.85
C LEU A 512 1.90 -8.07 -25.21
N ASP A 513 1.44 -9.24 -25.68
CA ASP A 513 0.04 -9.44 -26.03
C ASP A 513 -0.84 -9.55 -24.79
N ALA A 514 -0.35 -10.21 -23.73
CA ALA A 514 -1.01 -10.21 -22.43
C ALA A 514 -1.11 -8.79 -21.83
N LEU A 515 -0.02 -7.99 -21.91
CA LEU A 515 -0.01 -6.60 -21.45
C LEU A 515 -0.98 -5.72 -22.26
N ARG A 516 -1.01 -5.90 -23.58
CA ARG A 516 -1.96 -5.22 -24.48
C ARG A 516 -3.39 -5.54 -24.08
N HIS A 517 -3.69 -6.81 -23.79
CA HIS A 517 -5.01 -7.23 -23.34
C HIS A 517 -5.39 -6.57 -22.00
N PHE A 518 -4.46 -6.53 -21.04
CA PHE A 518 -4.66 -5.85 -19.75
C PHE A 518 -5.07 -4.38 -19.92
N PHE A 519 -4.38 -3.62 -20.77
CA PHE A 519 -4.73 -2.22 -21.04
C PHE A 519 -6.08 -2.08 -21.74
N ARG A 520 -6.35 -2.89 -22.77
CA ARG A 520 -7.62 -2.85 -23.54
C ARG A 520 -8.84 -3.22 -22.72
N GLN A 521 -8.69 -4.07 -21.70
CA GLN A 521 -9.79 -4.34 -20.76
C GLN A 521 -10.22 -3.08 -19.98
N ARG A 522 -9.33 -2.10 -19.80
CA ARG A 522 -9.59 -0.89 -18.99
C ARG A 522 -9.81 0.37 -19.81
N VAL A 523 -9.07 0.55 -20.89
CA VAL A 523 -9.12 1.73 -21.76
C VAL A 523 -9.52 1.28 -23.15
N LEU A 524 -10.72 1.68 -23.57
CA LEU A 524 -11.30 1.31 -24.86
C LEU A 524 -11.07 2.40 -25.92
N GLY A 525 -10.76 1.99 -27.15
CA GLY A 525 -10.65 2.88 -28.31
C GLY A 525 -9.38 3.75 -28.38
N GLN A 526 -8.37 3.49 -27.55
CA GLN A 526 -7.14 4.29 -27.46
C GLN A 526 -5.87 3.45 -27.75
N ASP A 527 -5.89 2.65 -28.82
CA ASP A 527 -4.80 1.71 -29.14
C ASP A 527 -3.43 2.38 -29.30
N GLU A 528 -3.36 3.54 -29.96
CA GLU A 528 -2.10 4.28 -30.12
C GLU A 528 -1.45 4.64 -28.76
N ALA A 529 -2.28 5.02 -27.79
CA ALA A 529 -1.80 5.35 -26.45
C ALA A 529 -1.28 4.11 -25.72
N VAL A 530 -1.95 2.97 -25.91
CA VAL A 530 -1.54 1.68 -25.34
C VAL A 530 -0.21 1.21 -25.96
N GLU A 531 -0.10 1.18 -27.29
CA GLU A 531 1.14 0.76 -27.97
C GLU A 531 2.33 1.64 -27.59
N THR A 532 2.14 2.96 -27.49
CA THR A 532 3.19 3.90 -27.06
C THR A 532 3.75 3.54 -25.67
N LEU A 533 2.90 3.13 -24.74
CA LEU A 533 3.33 2.72 -23.40
C LEU A 533 3.98 1.32 -23.41
N LEU A 534 3.46 0.38 -24.22
CA LEU A 534 4.05 -0.95 -24.36
C LEU A 534 5.47 -0.88 -24.94
N ASP A 535 5.69 -0.06 -25.98
CA ASP A 535 7.02 0.19 -26.54
C ASP A 535 7.98 0.72 -25.47
N ARG A 536 7.49 1.60 -24.58
CA ARG A 536 8.30 2.12 -23.49
C ARG A 536 8.65 1.08 -22.44
N ILE A 537 7.70 0.22 -22.06
CA ILE A 537 7.95 -0.90 -21.13
C ILE A 537 8.94 -1.89 -21.75
N ALA A 538 8.83 -2.17 -23.05
CA ALA A 538 9.78 -3.02 -23.77
C ALA A 538 11.19 -2.43 -23.77
N MET A 539 11.34 -1.12 -24.01
CA MET A 539 12.64 -0.43 -23.90
C MET A 539 13.21 -0.48 -22.47
N LEU A 540 12.36 -0.34 -21.44
CA LEU A 540 12.76 -0.48 -20.04
C LEU A 540 13.27 -1.90 -19.75
N LYS A 541 12.51 -2.93 -20.14
CA LYS A 541 12.88 -4.36 -20.03
C LYS A 541 14.22 -4.65 -20.71
N ALA A 542 14.45 -4.05 -21.87
CA ALA A 542 15.67 -4.24 -22.66
C ALA A 542 16.85 -3.38 -22.18
N GLY A 543 16.67 -2.51 -21.17
CA GLY A 543 17.71 -1.61 -20.68
C GLY A 543 18.15 -0.54 -21.69
N LEU A 544 17.29 -0.17 -22.66
CA LEU A 544 17.62 0.75 -23.77
C LEU A 544 17.20 2.22 -23.50
N ILE A 545 16.97 2.58 -22.25
CA ILE A 545 16.53 3.93 -21.84
C ILE A 545 17.73 4.79 -21.45
N ASP A 546 17.70 6.09 -21.78
CA ASP A 546 18.72 7.05 -21.31
C ASP A 546 18.64 7.20 -19.79
N SER A 547 19.67 6.76 -19.08
CA SER A 547 19.76 6.79 -17.62
C SER A 547 19.90 8.19 -17.02
N ARG A 548 19.90 9.26 -17.83
CA ARG A 548 19.95 10.66 -17.37
C ARG A 548 18.59 11.35 -17.40
N ARG A 549 17.62 10.79 -18.11
CA ARG A 549 16.27 11.36 -18.29
C ARG A 549 15.23 10.49 -17.56
N PRO A 550 14.00 10.99 -17.35
CA PRO A 550 12.91 10.12 -16.89
C PRO A 550 12.68 8.95 -17.84
N ILE A 551 12.12 7.84 -17.34
CA ILE A 551 11.86 6.62 -18.13
C ILE A 551 11.09 6.95 -19.41
N GLY A 552 10.06 7.79 -19.26
CA GLY A 552 9.35 8.37 -20.40
C GLY A 552 8.55 9.60 -19.99
N VAL A 553 8.48 10.59 -20.88
CA VAL A 553 7.68 11.80 -20.73
C VAL A 553 6.64 11.87 -21.85
N PHE A 554 5.37 11.74 -21.48
CA PHE A 554 4.25 11.63 -22.42
C PHE A 554 3.25 12.76 -22.23
N LEU A 555 2.75 13.35 -23.33
CA LEU A 555 1.60 14.26 -23.29
C LEU A 555 0.39 13.58 -23.93
N PHE A 556 -0.64 13.35 -23.13
CA PHE A 556 -1.93 12.81 -23.55
C PHE A 556 -2.88 13.97 -23.79
N ALA A 557 -3.17 14.26 -25.06
CA ALA A 557 -4.04 15.37 -25.46
C ALA A 557 -5.33 14.85 -26.10
N GLY A 558 -6.48 15.44 -25.75
CA GLY A 558 -7.77 15.09 -26.37
C GLY A 558 -8.96 15.51 -25.52
N PRO A 559 -10.20 15.15 -25.90
CA PRO A 559 -11.42 15.53 -25.19
C PRO A 559 -11.47 15.02 -23.74
N THR A 560 -12.33 15.61 -22.91
CA THR A 560 -12.53 15.15 -21.52
C THR A 560 -13.19 13.78 -21.50
N GLY A 561 -12.84 12.94 -20.53
CA GLY A 561 -13.52 11.65 -20.32
C GLY A 561 -13.20 10.54 -21.34
N THR A 562 -12.12 10.68 -22.13
CA THR A 562 -11.67 9.69 -23.15
C THR A 562 -10.72 8.61 -22.62
N GLY A 563 -10.32 8.67 -21.35
CA GLY A 563 -9.50 7.64 -20.70
C GLY A 563 -8.04 8.02 -20.40
N LYS A 564 -7.61 9.27 -20.63
CA LYS A 564 -6.23 9.75 -20.35
C LYS A 564 -5.73 9.39 -18.95
N THR A 565 -6.48 9.80 -17.92
CA THR A 565 -6.17 9.52 -16.50
C THR A 565 -6.30 8.03 -16.17
N GLU A 566 -7.20 7.30 -16.83
CA GLU A 566 -7.43 5.87 -16.59
C GLU A 566 -6.25 5.03 -17.12
N LEU A 567 -5.67 5.43 -18.26
CA LEU A 567 -4.49 4.76 -18.81
C LEU A 567 -3.27 4.93 -17.88
N ALA A 568 -3.07 6.11 -17.32
CA ALA A 568 -2.01 6.36 -16.33
C ALA A 568 -2.19 5.50 -15.06
N LYS A 569 -3.44 5.34 -14.58
CA LYS A 569 -3.76 4.44 -13.46
C LYS A 569 -3.51 2.98 -13.80
N ALA A 570 -3.91 2.54 -14.98
CA ALA A 570 -3.66 1.18 -15.44
C ALA A 570 -2.15 0.89 -15.53
N LEU A 571 -1.35 1.85 -16.00
CA LEU A 571 0.11 1.73 -16.02
C LEU A 571 0.71 1.61 -14.60
N GLY A 572 0.26 2.46 -13.67
CA GLY A 572 0.70 2.39 -12.27
C GLY A 572 0.37 1.04 -11.64
N GLU A 573 -0.84 0.51 -11.88
CA GLU A 573 -1.22 -0.81 -11.36
C GLU A 573 -0.45 -1.95 -12.02
N LEU A 574 -0.19 -1.87 -13.33
CA LEU A 574 0.61 -2.89 -14.02
C LEU A 574 2.03 -2.96 -13.46
N LEU A 575 2.67 -1.80 -13.32
CA LEU A 575 4.08 -1.74 -12.92
C LEU A 575 4.27 -1.94 -11.42
N PHE A 576 3.29 -1.60 -10.59
CA PHE A 576 3.49 -1.60 -9.13
C PHE A 576 2.50 -2.45 -8.35
N GLY A 577 1.60 -3.14 -9.03
CA GLY A 577 0.54 -3.97 -8.44
C GLY A 577 -0.57 -3.17 -7.74
N THR A 578 -0.37 -1.88 -7.44
CA THR A 578 -1.38 -1.03 -6.81
C THR A 578 -1.52 0.33 -7.50
N PRO A 579 -2.73 0.89 -7.58
CA PRO A 579 -2.95 2.24 -8.13
C PRO A 579 -2.44 3.35 -7.19
N GLU A 580 -2.08 3.03 -5.95
CA GLU A 580 -1.61 3.99 -4.93
C GLU A 580 -0.22 4.54 -5.23
N ARG A 581 0.58 3.83 -6.03
CA ARG A 581 1.91 4.28 -6.50
C ARG A 581 1.84 5.27 -7.67
N LEU A 582 0.63 5.68 -8.07
CA LEU A 582 0.41 6.79 -9.00
C LEU A 582 0.46 8.13 -8.25
N LEU A 583 1.51 8.92 -8.48
CA LEU A 583 1.62 10.28 -7.96
C LEU A 583 0.80 11.23 -8.85
N ARG A 584 -0.47 11.45 -8.47
CA ARG A 584 -1.37 12.36 -9.19
C ARG A 584 -1.31 13.78 -8.62
N LEU A 585 -1.08 14.75 -9.50
CA LEU A 585 -1.13 16.18 -9.21
C LEU A 585 -2.14 16.85 -10.15
N ASP A 586 -3.12 17.55 -9.58
CA ASP A 586 -4.09 18.34 -10.34
C ASP A 586 -3.50 19.72 -10.61
N MET A 587 -3.15 20.01 -11.86
CA MET A 587 -2.50 21.25 -12.25
C MET A 587 -3.40 22.48 -12.15
N SER A 588 -4.72 22.29 -12.01
CA SER A 588 -5.64 23.39 -11.72
C SER A 588 -5.40 23.99 -10.34
N GLU A 589 -4.84 23.24 -9.38
CA GLU A 589 -4.46 23.75 -8.06
C GLU A 589 -3.18 24.62 -8.10
N PHE A 590 -2.45 24.62 -9.23
CA PHE A 590 -1.16 25.27 -9.42
C PHE A 590 -1.23 26.48 -10.38
N GLN A 591 -2.39 27.16 -10.41
CA GLN A 591 -2.62 28.38 -11.20
C GLN A 591 -1.96 29.64 -10.61
N GLY A 592 -1.80 29.69 -9.29
CA GLY A 592 -1.29 30.86 -8.56
C GLY A 592 0.23 31.00 -8.59
N GLU A 593 0.74 32.18 -8.24
CA GLU A 593 2.19 32.41 -8.12
C GLU A 593 2.84 31.61 -6.97
N ASP A 594 2.05 31.15 -5.99
CA ASP A 594 2.47 30.31 -4.87
C ASP A 594 2.62 28.82 -5.26
N ALA A 595 2.22 28.42 -6.46
CA ALA A 595 2.28 27.05 -6.96
C ALA A 595 3.67 26.40 -6.83
N LEU A 596 4.74 27.17 -7.08
CA LEU A 596 6.12 26.71 -6.93
C LEU A 596 6.41 26.23 -5.50
N TYR A 597 5.92 26.95 -4.49
CA TYR A 597 6.14 26.59 -3.08
C TYR A 597 5.40 25.32 -2.69
N ARG A 598 4.29 24.96 -3.35
CA ARG A 598 3.61 23.68 -3.08
C ARG A 598 4.34 22.48 -3.69
N LEU A 599 5.04 22.69 -4.81
CA LEU A 599 5.86 21.65 -5.44
C LEU A 599 7.25 21.51 -4.78
N THR A 600 7.81 22.62 -4.28
CA THR A 600 9.22 22.73 -3.84
C THR A 600 9.42 23.26 -2.41
N GLY A 601 8.35 23.50 -1.64
CA GLY A 601 8.45 24.07 -0.29
C GLY A 601 8.72 23.02 0.80
N ASP A 602 8.54 23.44 2.05
CA ASP A 602 8.68 22.56 3.23
C ASP A 602 7.36 21.91 3.64
N ASP A 603 7.44 20.71 4.23
CA ASP A 603 6.32 19.86 4.68
C ASP A 603 5.51 20.45 5.87
N SER A 604 5.73 21.72 6.18
CA SER A 604 5.21 22.45 7.35
C SER A 604 3.69 22.57 7.42
N ALA A 605 2.98 22.26 6.33
CA ALA A 605 1.51 22.32 6.23
C ALA A 605 0.84 20.94 6.24
N GLY A 606 1.57 19.85 6.46
CA GLY A 606 1.04 18.48 6.49
C GLY A 606 0.68 17.89 5.12
N GLN A 607 0.93 18.62 4.02
CA GLN A 607 0.88 18.09 2.66
C GLN A 607 2.29 17.86 2.14
N ARG A 608 2.67 16.58 1.97
CA ARG A 608 3.96 16.19 1.38
C ARG A 608 4.13 16.76 -0.02
N THR A 609 5.24 17.45 -0.24
CA THR A 609 5.63 18.06 -1.52
C THR A 609 6.00 16.99 -2.56
N LEU A 610 6.01 17.37 -3.84
CA LEU A 610 6.41 16.44 -4.91
C LEU A 610 7.83 15.92 -4.69
N ILE A 611 8.74 16.79 -4.27
CA ILE A 611 10.13 16.43 -3.97
C ILE A 611 10.19 15.36 -2.88
N ALA A 612 9.47 15.55 -1.77
CA ALA A 612 9.43 14.57 -0.69
C ALA A 612 8.88 13.21 -1.16
N ARG A 613 7.77 13.21 -1.89
CA ARG A 613 7.14 11.97 -2.40
C ARG A 613 8.04 11.18 -3.36
N ILE A 614 8.74 11.87 -4.27
CA ILE A 614 9.65 11.23 -5.22
C ILE A 614 10.91 10.70 -4.51
N ARG A 615 11.41 11.39 -3.47
CA ARG A 615 12.52 10.88 -2.66
C ARG A 615 12.14 9.63 -1.87
N GLU A 616 10.91 9.57 -1.35
CA GLU A 616 10.37 8.38 -0.70
C GLU A 616 10.14 7.24 -1.70
N GLN A 617 9.70 7.56 -2.92
CA GLN A 617 9.35 6.61 -3.97
C GLN A 617 9.88 7.05 -5.35
N PRO A 618 11.16 6.77 -5.66
CA PRO A 618 11.77 7.18 -6.94
C PRO A 618 11.12 6.51 -8.15
N PHE A 619 10.77 5.22 -8.00
CA PHE A 619 10.02 4.45 -8.98
C PHE A 619 8.53 4.76 -8.86
N SER A 620 8.03 5.57 -9.79
CA SER A 620 6.63 6.02 -9.76
C SER A 620 6.12 6.38 -11.14
N VAL A 621 4.80 6.37 -11.30
CA VAL A 621 4.13 7.05 -12.40
C VAL A 621 3.67 8.41 -11.88
N VAL A 622 4.12 9.49 -12.50
CA VAL A 622 3.76 10.86 -12.13
C VAL A 622 2.72 11.37 -13.13
N LEU A 623 1.51 11.61 -12.65
CA LEU A 623 0.41 12.11 -13.47
C LEU A 623 0.19 13.60 -13.19
N LEU A 624 0.49 14.44 -14.18
CA LEU A 624 0.25 15.88 -14.18
C LEU A 624 -1.05 16.15 -14.96
N ASP A 625 -2.18 16.21 -14.25
CA ASP A 625 -3.52 16.28 -14.84
C ASP A 625 -3.86 17.73 -15.21
N GLU A 626 -4.41 17.98 -16.40
CA GLU A 626 -4.80 19.31 -16.92
C GLU A 626 -3.66 20.34 -16.95
N PHE A 627 -2.50 19.91 -17.46
CA PHE A 627 -1.24 20.68 -17.40
C PHE A 627 -1.30 22.07 -18.05
N GLU A 628 -2.20 22.30 -19.00
CA GLU A 628 -2.44 23.62 -19.60
C GLU A 628 -2.95 24.67 -18.60
N LYS A 629 -3.48 24.24 -17.45
CA LYS A 629 -4.00 25.12 -16.40
C LYS A 629 -2.91 25.62 -15.45
N ALA A 630 -1.75 24.96 -15.40
CA ALA A 630 -0.68 25.38 -14.50
C ALA A 630 -0.11 26.75 -14.88
N HIS A 631 0.41 27.46 -13.87
CA HIS A 631 1.14 28.70 -14.08
C HIS A 631 2.40 28.45 -14.93
N PRO A 632 2.80 29.34 -15.87
CA PRO A 632 3.96 29.14 -16.75
C PRO A 632 5.28 28.80 -16.04
N LYS A 633 5.51 29.36 -14.84
CA LYS A 633 6.69 29.01 -14.01
C LYS A 633 6.75 27.52 -13.62
N VAL A 634 5.60 26.85 -13.52
CA VAL A 634 5.53 25.40 -13.29
C VAL A 634 5.99 24.65 -14.54
N TRP A 635 5.66 25.16 -15.74
CA TRP A 635 6.16 24.58 -16.99
C TRP A 635 7.69 24.67 -17.08
N ASP A 636 8.25 25.83 -16.74
CA ASP A 636 9.70 26.05 -16.72
C ASP A 636 10.41 25.09 -15.75
N LEU A 637 9.79 24.84 -14.59
CA LEU A 637 10.30 23.87 -13.61
C LEU A 637 10.29 22.43 -14.15
N PHE A 638 9.21 22.01 -14.81
CA PHE A 638 9.13 20.66 -15.37
C PHE A 638 9.99 20.45 -16.62
N LEU A 639 10.33 21.52 -17.37
CA LEU A 639 11.34 21.44 -18.43
C LEU A 639 12.68 20.92 -17.88
N GLN A 640 13.13 21.46 -16.74
CA GLN A 640 14.35 20.99 -16.07
C GLN A 640 14.22 19.50 -15.66
N VAL A 641 13.04 19.08 -15.19
CA VAL A 641 12.79 17.68 -14.83
C VAL A 641 12.84 16.76 -16.06
N PHE A 642 12.37 17.20 -17.23
CA PHE A 642 12.36 16.37 -18.44
C PHE A 642 13.76 16.18 -19.05
N ASP A 643 14.68 17.10 -18.77
CA ASP A 643 16.05 17.06 -19.27
C ASP A 643 17.02 16.40 -18.29
N ASP A 644 17.03 16.86 -17.05
CA ASP A 644 18.02 16.47 -16.06
C ASP A 644 17.47 15.43 -15.06
N ALA A 645 16.18 15.10 -15.16
CA ALA A 645 15.48 14.20 -14.24
C ALA A 645 15.66 14.60 -12.77
N ARG A 646 15.87 15.88 -12.47
CA ARG A 646 16.15 16.37 -11.13
C ARG A 646 15.31 17.59 -10.81
N LEU A 647 14.82 17.63 -9.58
CA LEU A 647 14.14 18.78 -9.02
C LEU A 647 14.65 19.06 -7.62
N SER A 648 15.16 20.27 -7.36
CA SER A 648 15.67 20.65 -6.05
C SER A 648 14.79 21.70 -5.38
N ASP A 649 14.67 21.62 -4.05
CA ASP A 649 14.08 22.68 -3.24
C ASP A 649 15.11 23.75 -2.84
N ARG A 650 14.65 24.75 -2.07
CA ARG A 650 15.48 25.83 -1.53
C ARG A 650 16.42 25.36 -0.42
N ASN A 651 16.10 24.24 0.21
CA ASN A 651 16.88 23.63 1.28
C ASN A 651 17.96 22.67 0.74
N GLY A 652 18.07 22.56 -0.60
CA GLY A 652 19.04 21.69 -1.26
C GLY A 652 18.65 20.22 -1.30
N ASN A 653 17.42 19.86 -0.92
CA ASN A 653 16.90 18.52 -1.15
C ASN A 653 16.60 18.36 -2.64
N THR A 654 17.12 17.28 -3.23
CA THR A 654 16.93 16.97 -4.65
C THR A 654 16.15 15.68 -4.82
N ALA A 655 15.07 15.73 -5.58
CA ALA A 655 14.30 14.58 -6.06
C ALA A 655 14.81 14.12 -7.42
N ASP A 656 14.84 12.80 -7.61
CA ASP A 656 15.35 12.13 -8.80
C ASP A 656 14.21 11.42 -9.55
N PHE A 657 13.98 11.82 -10.78
CA PHE A 657 12.91 11.35 -11.66
C PHE A 657 13.41 10.36 -12.72
N ARG A 658 14.68 9.92 -12.69
CA ARG A 658 15.24 8.97 -13.68
C ARG A 658 14.49 7.64 -13.72
N HIS A 659 13.80 7.31 -12.64
CA HIS A 659 12.98 6.11 -12.49
C HIS A 659 11.47 6.37 -12.56
N SER A 660 11.08 7.57 -13.00
CA SER A 660 9.69 7.97 -13.10
C SER A 660 9.21 7.93 -14.55
N ILE A 661 7.96 7.48 -14.74
CA ILE A 661 7.23 7.71 -15.98
C ILE A 661 6.33 8.93 -15.76
N ILE A 662 6.53 9.99 -16.53
CA ILE A 662 5.78 11.24 -16.40
C ILE A 662 4.72 11.29 -17.49
N ILE A 663 3.47 11.37 -17.07
CA ILE A 663 2.30 11.50 -17.95
C ILE A 663 1.65 12.84 -17.69
N LEU A 664 1.58 13.67 -18.71
CA LEU A 664 0.86 14.92 -18.72
C LEU A 664 -0.48 14.69 -19.42
N THR A 665 -1.57 15.20 -18.85
CA THR A 665 -2.85 15.24 -19.56
C THR A 665 -3.19 16.66 -19.96
N SER A 666 -3.83 16.80 -21.12
CA SER A 666 -4.37 18.07 -21.57
C SER A 666 -5.71 17.90 -22.26
N ASN A 667 -6.59 18.87 -22.02
CA ASN A 667 -7.89 18.98 -22.68
C ASN A 667 -7.85 19.95 -23.89
N VAL A 668 -6.66 20.41 -24.27
CA VAL A 668 -6.45 21.26 -25.45
C VAL A 668 -6.99 20.59 -26.71
N GLY A 669 -7.73 21.35 -27.51
CA GLY A 669 -8.40 20.87 -28.72
C GLY A 669 -9.86 20.42 -28.53
N ALA A 670 -10.36 20.34 -27.29
CA ALA A 670 -11.76 19.96 -27.03
C ALA A 670 -12.79 20.99 -27.58
N THR A 671 -12.41 22.27 -27.69
CA THR A 671 -13.25 23.35 -28.22
C THR A 671 -13.27 23.44 -29.75
N LEU A 672 -12.27 22.90 -30.45
CA LEU A 672 -12.27 22.88 -31.91
C LEU A 672 -13.35 21.94 -32.48
N ALA A 673 -13.80 20.98 -31.69
CA ALA A 673 -15.01 20.20 -31.97
C ALA A 673 -16.31 21.03 -31.93
N ARG A 674 -16.31 22.23 -31.31
CA ARG A 674 -17.50 23.11 -31.20
C ARG A 674 -17.72 24.07 -32.37
N ALA A 675 -16.74 24.28 -33.25
CA ALA A 675 -16.78 25.39 -34.21
C ALA A 675 -17.62 25.14 -35.49
N ALA A 676 -18.74 24.41 -35.37
CA ALA A 676 -19.79 24.38 -36.40
C ALA A 676 -20.95 25.29 -35.96
N GLY A 677 -20.78 26.60 -36.18
CA GLY A 677 -21.85 27.59 -35.97
C GLY A 677 -22.97 27.49 -37.03
N PRO A 678 -24.17 28.03 -36.76
CA PRO A 678 -25.30 27.95 -37.67
C PRO A 678 -25.18 29.03 -38.75
N GLY A 679 -24.71 28.66 -39.94
CA GLY A 679 -24.73 29.52 -41.12
C GLY A 679 -23.54 29.29 -42.06
N PHE A 680 -23.86 28.90 -43.30
CA PHE A 680 -22.97 28.66 -44.45
C PHE A 680 -22.14 27.37 -44.45
N ALA A 681 -22.44 26.52 -45.44
CA ALA A 681 -21.70 25.32 -45.89
C ALA A 681 -21.28 24.34 -44.78
N THR A 682 -22.18 23.40 -44.45
CA THR A 682 -21.87 22.22 -43.64
C THR A 682 -20.94 21.27 -44.39
N VAL A 683 -19.64 21.55 -44.37
CA VAL A 683 -18.64 20.49 -44.40
C VAL A 683 -18.75 19.78 -43.04
N ALA A 684 -18.89 18.45 -43.04
CA ALA A 684 -18.97 17.65 -41.83
C ALA A 684 -17.75 17.92 -40.93
N GLY A 685 -17.92 18.77 -39.91
CA GLY A 685 -16.88 19.15 -38.94
C GLY A 685 -16.63 18.02 -37.96
N GLY A 686 -15.94 16.97 -38.41
CA GLY A 686 -15.44 15.90 -37.57
C GLY A 686 -14.21 16.33 -36.76
N TYR A 687 -13.93 15.61 -35.67
CA TYR A 687 -12.67 15.70 -34.94
C TYR A 687 -11.48 15.60 -35.91
N SER A 688 -10.67 16.66 -35.98
CA SER A 688 -9.48 16.70 -36.85
C SER A 688 -8.21 16.60 -36.01
N ARG A 689 -7.47 15.50 -36.22
CA ARG A 689 -6.20 15.21 -35.54
C ARG A 689 -5.18 16.35 -35.71
N SER A 690 -5.10 16.92 -36.93
CA SER A 690 -4.20 18.04 -37.22
C SER A 690 -4.62 19.34 -36.53
N ALA A 691 -5.93 19.53 -36.29
CA ALA A 691 -6.42 20.70 -35.57
C ALA A 691 -6.10 20.63 -34.07
N VAL A 692 -6.21 19.44 -33.47
CA VAL A 692 -5.80 19.21 -32.07
C VAL A 692 -4.30 19.38 -31.90
N GLU A 693 -3.50 18.79 -32.80
CA GLU A 693 -2.06 18.96 -32.81
C GLU A 693 -1.66 20.44 -32.94
N LYS A 694 -2.28 21.18 -33.85
CA LYS A 694 -2.06 22.63 -33.98
C LYS A 694 -2.42 23.38 -32.69
N ALA A 695 -3.53 23.04 -32.04
CA ALA A 695 -3.93 23.66 -30.78
C ALA A 695 -2.93 23.39 -29.64
N VAL A 696 -2.34 22.19 -29.60
CA VAL A 696 -1.26 21.85 -28.66
C VAL A 696 -0.04 22.74 -28.90
N TYR A 697 0.38 22.92 -30.15
CA TYR A 697 1.49 23.81 -30.51
C TYR A 697 1.21 25.31 -30.31
N GLU A 698 -0.05 25.72 -30.29
CA GLU A 698 -0.46 27.09 -29.96
C GLU A 698 -0.50 27.32 -28.43
N THR A 699 -0.86 26.30 -27.65
CA THR A 699 -0.96 26.38 -26.19
C THR A 699 0.39 26.22 -25.51
N PHE A 700 1.16 25.21 -25.91
CA PHE A 700 2.47 24.92 -25.34
C PHE A 700 3.58 25.43 -26.26
N ARG A 701 4.62 26.01 -25.65
CA ARG A 701 5.80 26.48 -26.40
C ARG A 701 6.47 25.30 -27.11
N ARG A 702 7.05 25.54 -28.30
CA ARG A 702 7.75 24.49 -29.07
C ARG A 702 8.87 23.83 -28.29
N GLU A 703 9.60 24.60 -27.48
CA GLU A 703 10.65 24.08 -26.60
C GLU A 703 10.09 22.99 -25.66
N PHE A 704 8.90 23.19 -25.11
CA PHE A 704 8.26 22.21 -24.24
C PHE A 704 7.87 20.93 -24.98
N VAL A 705 7.19 21.06 -26.13
CA VAL A 705 6.75 19.89 -26.90
C VAL A 705 7.93 19.05 -27.38
N ASN A 706 9.04 19.69 -27.75
CA ASN A 706 10.27 19.01 -28.20
C ASN A 706 10.99 18.21 -27.10
N ARG A 707 10.66 18.44 -25.82
CA ARG A 707 11.26 17.74 -24.66
C ARG A 707 10.47 16.49 -24.27
N LEU A 708 9.25 16.36 -24.78
CA LEU A 708 8.42 15.17 -24.62
C LEU A 708 8.97 14.04 -25.49
N ASP A 709 8.90 12.81 -25.01
CA ASP A 709 9.25 11.65 -25.84
C ASP A 709 8.15 11.34 -26.86
N ARG A 710 6.88 11.56 -26.47
CA ARG A 710 5.75 11.36 -27.38
C ARG A 710 4.55 12.24 -27.01
N LEU A 711 3.96 12.87 -28.03
CA LEU A 711 2.60 13.42 -28.00
C LEU A 711 1.63 12.33 -28.46
N VAL A 712 0.68 11.97 -27.61
CA VAL A 712 -0.34 10.95 -27.88
C VAL A 712 -1.71 11.63 -27.93
N LEU A 713 -2.40 11.46 -29.05
CA LEU A 713 -3.70 12.07 -29.29
C LEU A 713 -4.81 11.07 -29.01
N PHE A 714 -5.71 11.42 -28.08
CA PHE A 714 -6.85 10.60 -27.70
C PHE A 714 -8.05 10.90 -28.59
N ASN A 715 -8.67 9.83 -29.10
CA ASN A 715 -9.84 9.91 -29.95
C ASN A 715 -11.10 10.13 -29.09
N PRO A 716 -12.09 10.89 -29.58
CA PRO A 716 -13.40 10.99 -28.94
C PRO A 716 -14.08 9.61 -28.88
N LEU A 717 -14.86 9.38 -27.83
CA LEU A 717 -15.60 8.13 -27.66
C LEU A 717 -16.86 8.17 -28.54
N ASP A 718 -17.01 7.18 -29.41
CA ASP A 718 -18.24 7.01 -30.16
C ASP A 718 -19.34 6.34 -29.30
N ARG A 719 -20.56 6.32 -29.81
CA ARG A 719 -21.71 5.76 -29.08
C ARG A 719 -21.58 4.25 -28.86
N ALA A 720 -20.87 3.52 -29.73
CA ALA A 720 -20.67 2.08 -29.61
C ALA A 720 -19.71 1.75 -28.45
N LEU A 721 -18.56 2.42 -28.39
CA LEU A 721 -17.60 2.33 -27.28
C LEU A 721 -18.24 2.78 -25.97
N MET A 722 -19.07 3.83 -25.99
CA MET A 722 -19.81 4.28 -24.81
C MET A 722 -20.78 3.22 -24.27
N ARG A 723 -21.42 2.44 -25.14
CA ARG A 723 -22.25 1.30 -24.74
C ARG A 723 -21.43 0.24 -24.01
N GLU A 724 -20.27 -0.11 -24.53
CA GLU A 724 -19.36 -1.05 -23.86
C GLU A 724 -18.90 -0.55 -22.48
N ILE A 725 -18.57 0.75 -22.37
CA ILE A 725 -18.20 1.38 -21.10
C ILE A 725 -19.37 1.33 -20.11
N LEU A 726 -20.60 1.60 -20.57
CA LEU A 726 -21.80 1.52 -19.73
C LEU A 726 -22.00 0.11 -19.17
N HIS A 727 -21.87 -0.94 -20.00
CA HIS A 727 -21.96 -2.33 -19.52
C HIS A 727 -20.93 -2.63 -18.43
N LYS A 728 -19.66 -2.25 -18.63
CA LYS A 728 -18.61 -2.44 -17.62
C LYS A 728 -18.91 -1.72 -16.30
N GLU A 729 -19.47 -0.51 -16.36
CA GLU A 729 -19.83 0.26 -15.16
C GLU A 729 -21.08 -0.30 -14.46
N LEU A 730 -22.04 -0.87 -15.20
CA LEU A 730 -23.18 -1.61 -14.63
C LEU A 730 -22.71 -2.88 -13.92
N ASP A 731 -21.85 -3.70 -14.54
CA ASP A 731 -21.29 -4.91 -13.93
C ASP A 731 -20.53 -4.60 -12.64
N ARG A 732 -19.69 -3.55 -12.65
CA ARG A 732 -19.01 -3.06 -11.44
C ARG A 732 -19.98 -2.64 -10.36
N THR A 733 -21.11 -2.04 -10.74
CA THR A 733 -22.12 -1.57 -9.80
C THR A 733 -22.84 -2.74 -9.10
N LEU A 734 -23.03 -3.87 -9.79
CA LEU A 734 -23.65 -5.08 -9.22
C LEU A 734 -22.79 -5.72 -8.11
N THR A 735 -21.48 -5.44 -8.05
CA THR A 735 -20.60 -5.98 -7.00
C THR A 735 -20.70 -5.25 -5.65
N ARG A 736 -21.44 -4.13 -5.58
CA ARG A 736 -21.61 -3.35 -4.34
C ARG A 736 -22.34 -4.19 -3.28
N ARG A 737 -21.96 -4.04 -2.00
CA ARG A 737 -22.49 -4.83 -0.86
C ARG A 737 -24.03 -4.88 -0.79
N GLY A 738 -24.71 -3.80 -1.17
CA GLY A 738 -26.18 -3.73 -1.18
C GLY A 738 -26.86 -4.60 -2.25
N LEU A 739 -26.14 -5.04 -3.28
CA LEU A 739 -26.64 -5.90 -4.37
C LEU A 739 -25.98 -7.28 -4.31
N ARG A 740 -24.67 -7.35 -4.08
CA ARG A 740 -23.89 -8.59 -4.02
C ARG A 740 -24.35 -9.59 -2.97
N ASN A 741 -24.85 -9.12 -1.83
CA ASN A 741 -25.28 -9.99 -0.73
C ASN A 741 -26.72 -10.51 -0.91
N ARG A 742 -27.35 -10.22 -2.05
CA ARG A 742 -28.71 -10.65 -2.38
C ARG A 742 -28.67 -11.60 -3.56
N ALA A 743 -29.52 -12.62 -3.55
CA ALA A 743 -29.62 -13.59 -4.63
C ALA A 743 -30.45 -13.04 -5.80
N TRP A 744 -30.02 -11.90 -6.35
CA TRP A 744 -30.72 -11.21 -7.43
C TRP A 744 -29.94 -11.34 -8.73
N ALA A 745 -30.59 -11.85 -9.78
CA ALA A 745 -30.08 -11.85 -11.14
C ALA A 745 -30.62 -10.63 -11.88
N VAL A 746 -29.76 -9.76 -12.40
CA VAL A 746 -30.18 -8.50 -13.06
C VAL A 746 -30.15 -8.67 -14.56
N GLU A 747 -31.26 -8.38 -15.22
CA GLU A 747 -31.41 -8.40 -16.68
C GLU A 747 -31.70 -6.99 -17.20
N TRP A 748 -30.89 -6.54 -18.15
CA TRP A 748 -30.99 -5.20 -18.75
C TRP A 748 -31.69 -5.29 -20.10
N GLU A 749 -32.85 -4.66 -20.25
CA GLU A 749 -33.44 -4.47 -21.58
C GLU A 749 -32.61 -3.45 -22.39
N PRO A 750 -32.45 -3.60 -23.72
CA PRO A 750 -31.76 -2.60 -24.54
C PRO A 750 -32.31 -1.17 -24.37
N SER A 751 -33.61 -1.03 -24.07
CA SER A 751 -34.25 0.25 -23.77
C SER A 751 -33.68 0.95 -22.53
N ALA A 752 -33.27 0.19 -21.50
CA ALA A 752 -32.65 0.73 -20.30
C ALA A 752 -31.21 1.19 -20.56
N ILE A 753 -30.48 0.45 -21.39
CA ILE A 753 -29.12 0.80 -21.82
C ILE A 753 -29.15 2.09 -22.65
N GLU A 754 -30.04 2.20 -23.63
CA GLU A 754 -30.19 3.42 -24.42
C GLU A 754 -30.67 4.61 -23.57
N PHE A 755 -31.59 4.39 -22.62
CA PHE A 755 -32.00 5.44 -21.68
C PHE A 755 -30.82 5.99 -20.86
N LEU A 756 -29.96 5.10 -20.34
CA LEU A 756 -28.78 5.49 -19.57
C LEU A 756 -27.71 6.15 -20.46
N LEU A 757 -27.56 5.73 -21.72
CA LEU A 757 -26.70 6.41 -22.69
C LEU A 757 -27.21 7.80 -23.03
N ASP A 758 -28.49 7.97 -23.32
CA ASP A 758 -29.06 9.29 -23.67
C ASP A 758 -28.97 10.30 -22.52
N ARG A 759 -29.07 9.83 -21.27
CA ARG A 759 -28.92 10.69 -20.09
C ARG A 759 -27.47 10.84 -19.63
N GLY A 760 -26.60 9.90 -19.96
CA GLY A 760 -25.24 9.77 -19.44
C GLY A 760 -24.12 9.99 -20.45
N PHE A 761 -24.43 10.24 -21.72
CA PHE A 761 -23.45 10.52 -22.77
C PHE A 761 -23.72 11.85 -23.47
N THR A 762 -22.71 12.70 -23.47
CA THR A 762 -22.58 13.78 -24.44
C THR A 762 -21.18 13.71 -25.06
N PRO A 763 -21.03 13.97 -26.38
CA PRO A 763 -19.72 13.95 -27.04
C PRO A 763 -18.66 14.84 -26.36
N ASP A 764 -19.10 15.92 -25.70
CA ASP A 764 -18.23 16.90 -25.02
C ASP A 764 -17.67 16.42 -23.67
N LEU A 765 -18.45 15.64 -22.91
CA LEU A 765 -18.13 15.25 -21.53
C LEU A 765 -17.58 13.81 -21.43
N GLY A 766 -17.59 13.07 -22.54
CA GLY A 766 -17.11 11.69 -22.63
C GLY A 766 -17.87 10.76 -21.67
N ALA A 767 -17.16 9.80 -21.06
CA ALA A 767 -17.76 8.78 -20.19
C ALA A 767 -18.10 9.25 -18.76
N ARG A 768 -17.73 10.47 -18.36
CA ARG A 768 -17.90 10.97 -16.98
C ARG A 768 -19.36 11.02 -16.51
N PRO A 769 -20.35 11.47 -17.33
CA PRO A 769 -21.74 11.56 -16.87
C PRO A 769 -22.44 10.21 -16.72
N LEU A 770 -21.92 9.11 -17.29
CA LEU A 770 -22.54 7.77 -17.20
C LEU A 770 -22.70 7.31 -15.76
N ARG A 771 -21.66 7.45 -14.93
CA ARG A 771 -21.71 7.06 -13.51
C ARG A 771 -22.81 7.81 -12.76
N ARG A 772 -22.96 9.10 -13.05
CA ARG A 772 -24.01 9.93 -12.47
C ARG A 772 -25.40 9.49 -12.94
N ALA A 773 -25.56 9.15 -14.22
CA ALA A 773 -26.82 8.63 -14.75
C ALA A 773 -27.21 7.29 -14.08
N ILE A 774 -26.25 6.37 -13.91
CA ILE A 774 -26.43 5.11 -13.17
C ILE A 774 -26.85 5.39 -11.72
N GLU A 775 -26.16 6.30 -11.03
CA GLU A 775 -26.49 6.60 -9.64
C GLU A 775 -27.88 7.24 -9.48
N GLN A 776 -28.20 8.21 -10.31
CA GLN A 776 -29.45 8.97 -10.21
C GLN A 776 -30.67 8.20 -10.69
N HIS A 777 -30.57 7.49 -11.81
CA HIS A 777 -31.73 6.91 -12.48
C HIS A 777 -31.93 5.42 -12.19
N LEU A 778 -30.90 4.72 -11.73
CA LEU A 778 -30.98 3.29 -11.41
C LEU A 778 -30.80 3.03 -9.91
N LEU A 779 -29.68 3.45 -9.33
CA LEU A 779 -29.34 3.07 -7.95
C LEU A 779 -30.17 3.78 -6.90
N ALA A 780 -30.41 5.08 -7.04
CA ALA A 780 -31.21 5.82 -6.07
C ALA A 780 -32.67 5.30 -5.98
N PRO A 781 -33.38 5.02 -7.09
CA PRO A 781 -34.69 4.36 -7.04
C PRO A 781 -34.62 2.97 -6.40
N LEU A 782 -33.64 2.15 -6.79
CA LEU A 782 -33.49 0.79 -6.28
C LEU A 782 -33.20 0.76 -4.77
N ALA A 783 -32.33 1.67 -4.29
CA ALA A 783 -32.01 1.82 -2.89
C ALA A 783 -33.24 2.21 -2.05
N ARG A 784 -34.13 3.06 -2.58
CA ARG A 784 -35.40 3.40 -1.92
C ARG A 784 -36.31 2.18 -1.80
N SER A 785 -36.53 1.43 -2.89
CA SER A 785 -37.35 0.20 -2.86
C SER A 785 -36.79 -0.87 -1.91
N ILE A 786 -35.46 -0.94 -1.78
CA ILE A 786 -34.79 -1.80 -0.79
C ILE A 786 -35.09 -1.37 0.65
N VAL A 787 -34.94 -0.08 0.96
CA VAL A 787 -35.10 0.45 2.33
C VAL A 787 -36.58 0.43 2.76
N GLU A 788 -37.49 0.67 1.82
CA GLU A 788 -38.94 0.64 2.04
C GLU A 788 -39.53 -0.78 2.10
N GLN A 789 -38.71 -1.83 2.06
CA GLN A 789 -39.11 -3.26 2.09
C GLN A 789 -40.12 -3.65 0.99
N THR A 790 -40.14 -2.94 -0.13
CA THR A 790 -40.96 -3.28 -1.30
C THR A 790 -40.28 -4.29 -2.23
N ALA A 791 -39.01 -4.61 -1.97
CA ALA A 791 -38.26 -5.63 -2.69
C ALA A 791 -38.41 -7.02 -2.01
N PRO A 792 -38.84 -8.07 -2.73
CA PRO A 792 -39.01 -9.43 -2.18
C PRO A 792 -37.68 -10.08 -1.74
N GLU A 793 -37.75 -10.91 -0.69
CA GLU A 793 -36.63 -11.71 -0.18
C GLU A 793 -36.50 -13.05 -0.95
N GLY A 794 -35.27 -13.54 -1.19
CA GLY A 794 -34.97 -14.80 -1.91
C GLY A 794 -34.40 -14.63 -3.33
N ASP A 795 -34.40 -15.71 -4.11
CA ASP A 795 -33.96 -15.73 -5.52
C ASP A 795 -34.93 -14.91 -6.39
N GLN A 796 -34.44 -13.85 -7.04
CA GLN A 796 -35.27 -12.94 -7.82
C GLN A 796 -34.58 -12.53 -9.12
N PHE A 797 -35.35 -12.41 -10.20
CA PHE A 797 -34.91 -11.73 -11.41
C PHE A 797 -35.33 -10.26 -11.35
N LEU A 798 -34.33 -9.38 -11.45
CA LEU A 798 -34.51 -7.93 -11.52
C LEU A 798 -34.49 -7.51 -12.99
N PHE A 799 -35.66 -7.28 -13.56
CA PHE A 799 -35.78 -6.81 -14.94
C PHE A 799 -35.81 -5.28 -14.96
N VAL A 800 -34.83 -4.66 -15.61
CA VAL A 800 -34.72 -3.20 -15.72
C VAL A 800 -34.98 -2.76 -17.16
N ARG A 801 -36.00 -1.91 -17.33
CA ARG A 801 -36.41 -1.38 -18.64
C ARG A 801 -36.56 0.14 -18.66
N GLY A 802 -36.36 0.74 -19.83
CA GLY A 802 -36.69 2.15 -20.07
C GLY A 802 -38.21 2.34 -20.20
N ALA A 803 -38.79 3.20 -19.37
CA ALA A 803 -40.21 3.56 -19.40
C ALA A 803 -40.37 5.08 -19.58
N GLY A 804 -40.08 5.56 -20.79
CA GLY A 804 -40.18 6.98 -21.13
C GLY A 804 -39.11 7.81 -20.41
N ASP A 805 -39.48 8.48 -19.32
CA ASP A 805 -38.62 9.42 -18.57
C ASP A 805 -37.89 8.81 -17.38
N ARG A 806 -38.17 7.54 -17.04
CA ARG A 806 -37.59 6.80 -15.90
C ARG A 806 -37.27 5.34 -16.25
N LEU A 807 -36.43 4.71 -15.43
CA LEU A 807 -36.25 3.26 -15.44
C LEU A 807 -37.35 2.60 -14.61
N ASP A 808 -38.02 1.59 -15.18
CA ASP A 808 -38.96 0.73 -14.48
C ASP A 808 -38.24 -0.56 -14.07
N VAL A 809 -38.30 -0.88 -12.78
CA VAL A 809 -37.59 -2.00 -12.18
C VAL A 809 -38.61 -2.98 -11.62
N ARG A 810 -38.61 -4.22 -12.13
CA ARG A 810 -39.56 -5.26 -11.75
C ARG A 810 -38.86 -6.46 -11.16
N PHE A 811 -39.39 -6.97 -10.04
CA PHE A 811 -38.96 -8.21 -9.42
C PHE A 811 -39.84 -9.37 -9.93
N ILE A 812 -39.22 -10.44 -10.43
CA ILE A 812 -39.90 -11.63 -10.95
C ILE A 812 -39.39 -12.85 -10.17
N ALA A 813 -40.32 -13.61 -9.59
CA ALA A 813 -40.02 -14.86 -8.89
C ALA A 813 -39.84 -16.02 -9.91
N PRO A 814 -38.81 -16.86 -9.76
CA PRO A 814 -38.53 -17.95 -10.70
C PRO A 814 -39.54 -19.13 -10.67
N ASP A 815 -40.32 -19.30 -9.59
CA ASP A 815 -41.16 -20.50 -9.36
C ASP A 815 -42.67 -20.35 -9.69
N ALA A 816 -43.05 -19.47 -10.61
CA ALA A 816 -44.45 -19.41 -11.06
C ALA A 816 -44.80 -20.63 -11.96
N PRO A 817 -45.87 -21.42 -11.66
CA PRO A 817 -46.08 -22.71 -12.30
C PRO A 817 -46.49 -22.60 -13.77
N ALA A 818 -45.70 -23.22 -14.65
CA ALA A 818 -45.96 -23.34 -16.09
C ALA A 818 -46.91 -24.50 -16.41
N ALA A 819 -47.91 -24.26 -17.26
CA ALA A 819 -48.87 -25.25 -17.72
C ALA A 819 -48.23 -26.27 -18.70
N ALA A 820 -48.65 -27.54 -18.57
CA ALA A 820 -48.08 -28.71 -19.23
C ALA A 820 -48.28 -28.76 -20.77
N PRO A 821 -47.33 -29.35 -21.53
CA PRO A 821 -47.47 -29.53 -22.98
C PRO A 821 -48.22 -30.83 -23.34
N ALA A 822 -49.00 -30.78 -24.41
CA ALA A 822 -49.61 -31.93 -25.08
C ALA A 822 -48.70 -32.44 -26.22
N PRO A 823 -48.81 -33.72 -26.63
CA PRO A 823 -47.77 -34.41 -27.40
C PRO A 823 -47.92 -34.16 -28.91
N SER A 824 -46.78 -34.00 -29.61
CA SER A 824 -46.74 -34.07 -31.08
C SER A 824 -46.11 -35.38 -31.54
N ALA A 825 -46.72 -35.95 -32.57
CA ALA A 825 -46.31 -37.18 -33.22
C ALA A 825 -45.53 -36.88 -34.52
N ALA A 826 -44.51 -37.70 -34.72
CA ALA A 826 -43.99 -38.22 -35.99
C ALA A 826 -43.25 -37.28 -36.98
N GLY A 827 -41.92 -37.45 -37.01
CA GLY A 827 -41.28 -38.06 -38.19
C GLY A 827 -40.46 -37.16 -39.10
N ARG A 828 -39.17 -36.96 -38.78
CA ARG A 828 -38.10 -36.79 -39.78
C ARG A 828 -36.85 -37.57 -39.33
N ALA A 829 -36.26 -38.30 -40.28
CA ALA A 829 -35.19 -39.27 -40.08
C ALA A 829 -33.80 -38.67 -39.69
N ASP A 830 -33.74 -37.38 -39.34
CA ASP A 830 -32.54 -36.67 -38.84
C ASP A 830 -32.73 -36.09 -37.42
N ALA A 831 -33.79 -36.51 -36.72
CA ALA A 831 -34.12 -36.02 -35.37
C ALA A 831 -32.96 -36.00 -34.34
N PRO A 832 -31.92 -36.88 -34.40
CA PRO A 832 -30.80 -36.81 -33.46
C PRO A 832 -29.83 -35.63 -33.70
N LEU A 833 -29.79 -35.06 -34.91
CA LEU A 833 -28.72 -34.13 -35.37
C LEU A 833 -29.18 -32.69 -35.61
N ASP A 834 -30.49 -32.43 -35.69
CA ASP A 834 -31.01 -31.06 -35.67
C ASP A 834 -30.71 -30.45 -34.28
N LEU A 835 -30.18 -29.23 -34.19
CA LEU A 835 -29.84 -28.58 -32.90
C LEU A 835 -30.61 -27.26 -32.71
N ARG A 836 -31.54 -26.92 -33.61
CA ARG A 836 -32.23 -25.61 -33.61
C ARG A 836 -33.03 -25.35 -32.34
N ASP A 837 -33.59 -26.37 -31.73
CA ASP A 837 -34.27 -26.29 -30.43
C ASP A 837 -33.33 -25.85 -29.30
N ILE A 838 -32.09 -26.37 -29.31
CA ILE A 838 -31.03 -25.99 -28.35
C ILE A 838 -30.53 -24.57 -28.64
N VAL A 839 -30.44 -24.16 -29.91
CA VAL A 839 -30.11 -22.76 -30.25
C VAL A 839 -31.20 -21.79 -29.77
N TYR A 840 -32.46 -22.16 -29.94
CA TYR A 840 -33.60 -21.34 -29.54
C TYR A 840 -33.77 -21.22 -28.02
N ALA A 841 -33.56 -22.32 -27.30
CA ALA A 841 -33.67 -22.40 -25.84
C ALA A 841 -32.50 -23.23 -25.29
N PRO A 842 -31.32 -22.61 -25.08
CA PRO A 842 -30.14 -23.34 -24.68
C PRO A 842 -30.26 -23.82 -23.23
N VAL A 843 -30.18 -25.14 -23.06
CA VAL A 843 -30.17 -25.82 -21.76
C VAL A 843 -28.97 -26.75 -21.73
N ALA A 844 -28.25 -26.75 -20.61
CA ALA A 844 -27.06 -27.58 -20.40
C ALA A 844 -27.44 -28.95 -19.78
N ASP A 845 -28.42 -29.65 -20.35
CA ASP A 845 -28.82 -30.97 -19.88
C ASP A 845 -28.06 -32.10 -20.61
N GLU A 846 -28.05 -33.29 -20.01
CA GLU A 846 -27.30 -34.43 -20.54
C GLU A 846 -27.76 -34.84 -21.95
N ALA A 847 -29.05 -34.65 -22.25
CA ALA A 847 -29.63 -34.93 -23.55
C ALA A 847 -29.14 -33.97 -24.65
N ALA A 848 -29.07 -32.67 -24.38
CA ALA A 848 -28.54 -31.66 -25.29
C ALA A 848 -27.05 -31.89 -25.56
N LEU A 849 -26.28 -32.21 -24.51
CA LEU A 849 -24.85 -32.51 -24.65
C LEU A 849 -24.59 -33.75 -25.51
N ALA A 850 -25.38 -34.82 -25.33
CA ALA A 850 -25.26 -36.04 -26.13
C ALA A 850 -25.57 -35.80 -27.62
N ARG A 851 -26.58 -34.97 -27.93
CA ARG A 851 -26.90 -34.58 -29.32
C ARG A 851 -25.80 -33.74 -29.95
N MET A 852 -25.20 -32.82 -29.19
CA MET A 852 -24.07 -32.01 -29.68
C MET A 852 -22.81 -32.87 -29.90
N ASP A 853 -22.55 -33.86 -29.04
CA ASP A 853 -21.46 -34.83 -29.26
C ASP A 853 -21.69 -35.67 -30.51
N ALA A 854 -22.92 -36.13 -30.74
CA ALA A 854 -23.28 -36.87 -31.93
C ALA A 854 -23.09 -36.01 -33.20
N ALA A 855 -23.52 -34.75 -33.18
CA ALA A 855 -23.35 -33.82 -34.28
C ALA A 855 -21.87 -33.50 -34.56
N LEU A 856 -21.07 -33.25 -33.51
CA LEU A 856 -19.63 -33.02 -33.65
C LEU A 856 -18.92 -34.26 -34.23
N SER A 857 -19.24 -35.45 -33.70
CA SER A 857 -18.66 -36.71 -34.16
C SER A 857 -19.01 -36.99 -35.63
N ALA A 858 -20.24 -36.70 -36.05
CA ALA A 858 -20.66 -36.86 -37.44
C ALA A 858 -19.89 -35.91 -38.38
N LEU A 859 -19.65 -34.67 -37.98
CA LEU A 859 -18.86 -33.71 -38.77
C LEU A 859 -17.37 -34.11 -38.86
N GLN A 860 -16.79 -34.59 -37.76
CA GLN A 860 -15.41 -35.12 -37.75
C GLN A 860 -15.26 -36.36 -38.64
N ALA A 861 -16.25 -37.28 -38.60
CA ALA A 861 -16.27 -38.44 -39.47
C ALA A 861 -16.40 -38.06 -40.95
N LEU A 862 -17.20 -37.04 -41.27
CA LEU A 862 -17.35 -36.52 -42.63
C LEU A 862 -16.03 -35.94 -43.15
N GLN A 863 -15.36 -35.10 -42.36
CA GLN A 863 -14.06 -34.50 -42.69
C GLN A 863 -12.96 -35.55 -42.90
N ALA A 864 -12.99 -36.61 -42.08
CA ALA A 864 -12.05 -37.73 -42.15
C ALA A 864 -12.37 -38.73 -43.27
N SER A 865 -13.51 -38.60 -43.96
CA SER A 865 -13.90 -39.53 -45.03
C SER A 865 -13.00 -39.40 -46.27
N ASP A 866 -12.75 -40.54 -46.93
CA ASP A 866 -11.98 -40.57 -48.18
C ASP A 866 -12.59 -39.67 -49.26
N ALA A 867 -13.92 -39.60 -49.33
CA ALA A 867 -14.63 -38.74 -50.28
C ALA A 867 -14.33 -37.24 -50.06
N TRP A 868 -14.22 -36.81 -48.79
CA TRP A 868 -13.86 -35.44 -48.46
C TRP A 868 -12.42 -35.11 -48.86
N GLN A 869 -11.49 -36.01 -48.55
CA GLN A 869 -10.06 -35.85 -48.88
C GLN A 869 -9.83 -35.87 -50.40
N GLN A 870 -10.41 -36.83 -51.12
CA GLN A 870 -10.30 -36.92 -52.58
C GLN A 870 -10.86 -35.68 -53.28
N ALA A 871 -12.00 -35.15 -52.81
CA ALA A 871 -12.58 -33.96 -53.41
C ALA A 871 -11.74 -32.70 -53.12
N ARG A 872 -11.12 -32.59 -51.93
CA ARG A 872 -10.15 -31.52 -51.64
C ARG A 872 -8.94 -31.62 -52.55
N ASP A 873 -8.34 -32.80 -52.66
CA ASP A 873 -7.14 -33.01 -53.46
C ASP A 873 -7.42 -32.79 -54.96
N ALA A 874 -8.63 -33.11 -55.44
CA ALA A 874 -9.08 -32.79 -56.80
C ALA A 874 -9.21 -31.28 -57.06
N ASP A 875 -9.73 -30.50 -56.09
CA ASP A 875 -9.81 -29.04 -56.21
C ASP A 875 -8.39 -28.42 -56.26
N PHE A 876 -7.44 -28.88 -55.42
CA PHE A 876 -6.05 -28.43 -55.47
C PHE A 876 -5.30 -28.87 -56.72
N ALA A 877 -5.57 -30.08 -57.23
CA ALA A 877 -5.02 -30.55 -58.49
C ALA A 877 -5.49 -29.67 -59.67
N SER A 878 -6.77 -29.30 -59.69
CA SER A 878 -7.35 -28.39 -60.68
C SER A 878 -6.70 -27.00 -60.63
N MET A 879 -6.38 -26.49 -59.44
CA MET A 879 -5.64 -25.23 -59.26
C MET A 879 -4.20 -25.29 -59.81
N GLY A 880 -3.60 -26.48 -59.86
CA GLY A 880 -2.26 -26.72 -60.40
C GLY A 880 -2.16 -26.80 -61.93
N GLU A 881 -3.29 -26.78 -62.65
CA GLU A 881 -3.32 -26.80 -64.11
C GLU A 881 -2.71 -25.51 -64.72
N ARG A 882 -1.93 -25.65 -65.81
CA ARG A 882 -1.19 -24.53 -66.42
C ARG A 882 -2.07 -23.35 -66.86
N ASP A 883 -3.30 -23.62 -67.28
CA ASP A 883 -4.25 -22.60 -67.77
C ASP A 883 -5.32 -22.20 -66.74
N PHE A 884 -5.24 -22.70 -65.50
CA PHE A 884 -6.26 -22.51 -64.44
C PHE A 884 -6.68 -21.04 -64.28
N TRP A 885 -5.71 -20.13 -64.18
CA TRP A 885 -5.95 -18.70 -63.97
C TRP A 885 -6.71 -18.02 -65.12
N SER A 886 -6.77 -18.66 -66.29
CA SER A 886 -7.49 -18.17 -67.47
C SER A 886 -8.87 -18.79 -67.61
N GLN A 887 -9.14 -19.92 -66.94
CA GLN A 887 -10.42 -20.63 -67.04
C GLN A 887 -11.55 -19.84 -66.34
N PRO A 888 -12.76 -19.76 -66.92
CA PRO A 888 -13.93 -19.18 -66.27
C PRO A 888 -14.33 -19.92 -64.98
N GLY A 889 -14.06 -21.22 -64.91
CA GLY A 889 -14.40 -22.09 -63.79
C GLY A 889 -13.57 -21.90 -62.51
N ARG A 890 -12.48 -21.13 -62.58
CA ARG A 890 -11.52 -20.98 -61.47
C ARG A 890 -12.15 -20.43 -60.19
N PHE A 891 -13.16 -19.57 -60.33
CA PHE A 891 -13.80 -18.94 -59.17
C PHE A 891 -14.61 -19.97 -58.35
N GLN A 892 -15.22 -20.97 -58.99
CA GLN A 892 -15.92 -22.04 -58.26
C GLN A 892 -14.93 -22.99 -57.57
N VAL A 893 -13.79 -23.29 -58.19
CA VAL A 893 -12.73 -24.10 -57.57
C VAL A 893 -12.13 -23.37 -56.35
N LEU A 894 -11.79 -22.09 -56.50
CA LEU A 894 -11.25 -21.28 -55.40
C LEU A 894 -12.25 -21.09 -54.25
N ASP A 895 -13.54 -20.91 -54.55
CA ASP A 895 -14.59 -20.86 -53.53
C ASP A 895 -14.67 -22.19 -52.78
N ARG A 896 -14.69 -23.35 -53.45
CA ARG A 896 -14.71 -24.65 -52.76
C ARG A 896 -13.50 -24.87 -51.84
N ILE A 897 -12.29 -24.48 -52.28
CA ILE A 897 -11.08 -24.56 -51.46
C ILE A 897 -11.23 -23.66 -50.22
N GLU A 898 -11.61 -22.40 -50.41
CA GLU A 898 -11.79 -21.44 -49.30
C GLU A 898 -12.85 -21.92 -48.29
N ARG A 899 -13.97 -22.48 -48.77
CA ARG A 899 -15.03 -23.03 -47.90
C ARG A 899 -14.55 -24.24 -47.11
N ARG A 900 -13.80 -25.17 -47.73
CA ARG A 900 -13.21 -26.32 -47.03
C ARG A 900 -12.30 -25.87 -45.90
N ASP A 901 -11.40 -24.92 -46.17
CA ASP A 901 -10.47 -24.39 -45.16
C ASP A 901 -11.20 -23.70 -44.01
N ARG A 902 -12.26 -22.93 -44.32
CA ARG A 902 -13.11 -22.29 -43.29
C ARG A 902 -13.85 -23.32 -42.44
N ILE A 903 -14.43 -24.35 -43.06
CA ILE A 903 -15.12 -25.43 -42.36
C ILE A 903 -14.14 -26.16 -41.44
N ASP A 904 -12.93 -26.49 -41.91
CA ASP A 904 -11.91 -27.17 -41.12
C ASP A 904 -11.47 -26.34 -39.91
N SER A 905 -11.24 -25.03 -40.09
CA SER A 905 -10.88 -24.11 -39.01
C SER A 905 -12.01 -23.95 -37.96
N ALA A 906 -13.25 -23.85 -38.41
CA ALA A 906 -14.42 -23.73 -37.57
C ALA A 906 -14.73 -25.03 -36.81
N LEU A 907 -14.57 -26.20 -37.45
CA LEU A 907 -14.70 -27.51 -36.79
C LEU A 907 -13.65 -27.71 -35.69
N ASN A 908 -12.39 -27.33 -35.95
CA ASN A 908 -11.34 -27.32 -34.91
C ASN A 908 -11.70 -26.41 -33.73
N SER A 909 -12.34 -25.28 -34.00
CA SER A 909 -12.84 -24.37 -32.97
C SER A 909 -13.99 -25.00 -32.17
N ALA A 910 -14.91 -25.70 -32.84
CA ALA A 910 -16.00 -26.44 -32.20
C ALA A 910 -15.47 -27.56 -31.26
N VAL A 911 -14.43 -28.30 -31.67
CA VAL A 911 -13.77 -29.31 -30.83
C VAL A 911 -13.20 -28.69 -29.56
N ARG A 912 -12.47 -27.58 -29.67
CA ARG A 912 -11.92 -26.85 -28.50
C ARG A 912 -13.01 -26.32 -27.58
N MET A 913 -14.11 -25.80 -28.17
CA MET A 913 -15.26 -25.33 -27.42
C MET A 913 -15.93 -26.48 -26.66
N ARG A 914 -16.09 -27.65 -27.28
CA ARG A 914 -16.66 -28.83 -26.63
C ARG A 914 -15.81 -29.34 -25.47
N ALA A 915 -14.48 -29.39 -25.64
CA ALA A 915 -13.55 -29.77 -24.57
C ALA A 915 -13.62 -28.82 -23.36
N ARG A 916 -13.77 -27.51 -23.58
CA ARG A 916 -13.97 -26.52 -22.51
C ARG A 916 -15.28 -26.71 -21.74
N LEU A 917 -16.34 -27.11 -22.43
CA LEU A 917 -17.65 -27.36 -21.80
C LEU A 917 -17.62 -28.56 -20.84
N GLN A 918 -16.72 -29.54 -21.05
CA GLN A 918 -16.55 -30.66 -20.13
C GLN A 918 -15.93 -30.24 -18.78
N ALA A 919 -15.16 -29.14 -18.75
CA ALA A 919 -14.49 -28.64 -17.55
C ALA A 919 -15.31 -27.57 -16.79
N ALA A 920 -16.22 -26.88 -17.48
CA ALA A 920 -17.08 -25.83 -16.94
C ALA A 920 -18.55 -26.21 -17.14
N GLN A 921 -19.09 -27.08 -16.27
CA GLN A 921 -20.52 -27.32 -16.25
C GLN A 921 -21.23 -26.01 -15.87
N SER A 922 -22.27 -25.61 -16.62
CA SER A 922 -23.32 -24.61 -16.29
C SER A 922 -23.40 -23.22 -16.95
N ASP A 923 -22.76 -22.93 -18.10
CA ASP A 923 -23.10 -21.74 -18.91
C ASP A 923 -23.99 -22.09 -20.13
N GLY A 924 -25.30 -21.84 -20.02
CA GLY A 924 -26.26 -22.04 -21.12
C GLY A 924 -25.96 -21.19 -22.36
N GLY A 925 -25.41 -19.99 -22.20
CA GLY A 925 -25.03 -19.14 -23.34
C GLY A 925 -23.90 -19.76 -24.18
N PHE A 926 -22.97 -20.47 -23.54
CA PHE A 926 -21.91 -21.19 -24.21
C PHE A 926 -22.42 -22.43 -24.96
N VAL A 927 -23.38 -23.16 -24.36
CA VAL A 927 -24.07 -24.29 -25.02
C VAL A 927 -24.77 -23.83 -26.29
N GLY A 928 -25.52 -22.73 -26.24
CA GLY A 928 -26.21 -22.16 -27.40
C GLY A 928 -25.25 -21.80 -28.55
N ARG A 929 -24.12 -21.16 -28.25
CA ARG A 929 -23.10 -20.82 -29.27
C ARG A 929 -22.47 -22.04 -29.93
N LEU A 930 -22.15 -23.08 -29.15
CA LEU A 930 -21.60 -24.32 -29.70
C LEU A 930 -22.65 -25.06 -30.55
N ALA A 931 -23.90 -25.15 -30.09
CA ALA A 931 -24.99 -25.75 -30.84
C ALA A 931 -25.22 -25.02 -32.17
N GLN A 932 -25.19 -23.69 -32.16
CA GLN A 932 -25.31 -22.86 -33.36
C GLN A 932 -24.16 -23.11 -34.34
N LEU A 933 -22.91 -23.15 -33.87
CA LEU A 933 -21.75 -23.40 -34.72
C LEU A 933 -21.83 -24.79 -35.37
N LEU A 934 -22.19 -25.83 -34.62
CA LEU A 934 -22.33 -27.20 -35.14
C LEU A 934 -23.44 -27.30 -36.19
N TRP A 935 -24.57 -26.64 -35.95
CA TRP A 935 -25.68 -26.59 -36.90
C TRP A 935 -25.30 -25.87 -38.21
N LEU A 936 -24.65 -24.70 -38.11
CA LEU A 936 -24.18 -23.95 -39.29
C LEU A 936 -23.10 -24.72 -40.07
N LEU A 937 -22.17 -25.39 -39.37
CA LEU A 937 -21.16 -26.24 -40.01
C LEU A 937 -21.78 -27.39 -40.79
N ARG A 938 -22.87 -27.97 -40.28
CA ARG A 938 -23.59 -29.03 -40.99
C ARG A 938 -24.18 -28.51 -42.31
N LEU A 939 -24.87 -27.37 -42.28
CA LEU A 939 -25.41 -26.75 -43.49
C LEU A 939 -24.31 -26.44 -44.52
N ALA A 940 -23.17 -25.93 -44.06
CA ALA A 940 -22.03 -25.64 -44.93
C ALA A 940 -21.42 -26.91 -45.57
N CYS A 941 -21.33 -28.01 -44.82
CA CYS A 941 -20.86 -29.29 -45.33
C CYS A 941 -21.81 -29.86 -46.39
N ASP A 942 -23.12 -29.85 -46.10
CA ASP A 942 -24.15 -30.36 -47.01
C ASP A 942 -24.17 -29.53 -48.31
N ALA A 943 -24.13 -28.20 -48.21
CA ALA A 943 -24.07 -27.31 -49.38
C ALA A 943 -22.80 -27.53 -50.21
N LEU A 944 -21.65 -27.77 -49.56
CA LEU A 944 -20.39 -28.03 -50.27
C LEU A 944 -20.39 -29.38 -50.99
N GLN A 945 -20.99 -30.42 -50.39
CA GLN A 945 -21.15 -31.73 -51.03
C GLN A 945 -22.08 -31.67 -52.25
N ASP A 946 -23.18 -30.92 -52.13
CA ASP A 946 -24.15 -30.70 -53.21
C ASP A 946 -23.66 -29.66 -54.25
N GLN A 947 -22.51 -29.02 -54.03
CA GLN A 947 -21.98 -27.92 -54.84
C GLN A 947 -22.96 -26.74 -54.99
N ARG A 948 -23.74 -26.47 -53.94
CA ARG A 948 -24.67 -25.34 -53.85
C ARG A 948 -23.95 -24.08 -53.34
N ALA A 949 -24.42 -22.92 -53.79
CA ALA A 949 -23.93 -21.64 -53.28
C ALA A 949 -24.32 -21.45 -51.81
N GLN A 950 -23.41 -20.91 -51.00
CA GLN A 950 -23.67 -20.67 -49.57
C GLN A 950 -24.01 -19.22 -49.26
N ASP A 951 -23.54 -18.28 -50.07
CA ASP A 951 -23.72 -16.85 -49.85
C ASP A 951 -25.00 -16.34 -50.54
N ALA A 952 -25.59 -15.29 -49.98
CA ALA A 952 -26.88 -14.76 -50.41
C ALA A 952 -26.82 -13.27 -50.75
N LEU A 953 -27.55 -12.87 -51.77
CA LEU A 953 -27.90 -11.48 -52.08
C LEU A 953 -29.32 -11.21 -51.60
N LEU A 954 -29.49 -10.21 -50.74
CA LEU A 954 -30.76 -9.83 -50.14
C LEU A 954 -31.18 -8.44 -50.60
N ASP A 955 -32.36 -8.33 -51.21
CA ASP A 955 -32.92 -7.08 -51.72
C ASP A 955 -34.24 -6.78 -50.99
N LEU A 956 -34.25 -5.69 -50.21
CA LEU A 956 -35.38 -5.23 -49.43
C LEU A 956 -35.89 -3.90 -49.97
N ARG A 957 -37.17 -3.83 -50.34
CA ARG A 957 -37.76 -2.62 -50.91
C ARG A 957 -39.20 -2.38 -50.45
N ILE A 958 -39.59 -1.10 -50.37
CA ILE A 958 -40.99 -0.69 -50.21
C ILE A 958 -41.61 -0.50 -51.59
N GLY A 959 -42.86 -0.95 -51.77
CA GLY A 959 -43.60 -0.72 -53.01
C GLY A 959 -43.93 0.76 -53.22
N ALA A 960 -43.86 1.28 -54.45
CA ALA A 960 -44.08 2.69 -54.76
C ALA A 960 -45.45 3.23 -54.29
N SER A 961 -46.49 2.40 -54.36
CA SER A 961 -47.83 2.73 -53.87
C SER A 961 -47.91 2.81 -52.34
N GLU A 962 -47.15 1.99 -51.64
CA GLU A 962 -47.09 1.96 -50.17
C GLU A 962 -46.35 3.20 -49.64
N LEU A 963 -45.24 3.56 -50.31
CA LEU A 963 -44.43 4.73 -49.99
C LEU A 963 -45.24 6.04 -50.19
N HIS A 964 -46.10 6.10 -51.20
CA HIS A 964 -47.00 7.25 -51.42
C HIS A 964 -48.13 7.35 -50.39
N ARG A 965 -48.73 6.23 -49.99
CA ARG A 965 -49.88 6.23 -49.07
C ARG A 965 -49.47 6.42 -47.61
N HIS A 966 -48.35 5.82 -47.18
CA HIS A 966 -47.95 5.71 -45.78
C HIS A 966 -46.42 5.83 -45.58
N GLY A 967 -45.79 6.84 -46.18
CA GLY A 967 -44.33 6.92 -46.31
C GLY A 967 -43.51 6.94 -45.01
N ALA A 968 -44.03 7.49 -43.91
CA ALA A 968 -43.31 7.47 -42.62
C ALA A 968 -43.37 6.07 -41.97
N ASP A 969 -44.58 5.51 -41.82
CA ASP A 969 -44.79 4.22 -41.17
C ASP A 969 -44.21 3.05 -42.00
N ALA A 970 -44.29 3.12 -43.33
CA ALA A 970 -43.70 2.12 -44.22
C ALA A 970 -42.16 2.11 -44.12
N ARG A 971 -41.52 3.28 -43.99
CA ARG A 971 -40.07 3.38 -43.77
C ARG A 971 -39.66 2.84 -42.41
N GLN A 972 -40.44 3.12 -41.37
CA GLN A 972 -40.21 2.54 -40.05
C GLN A 972 -40.33 1.01 -40.08
N TRP A 973 -41.35 0.48 -40.78
CA TRP A 973 -41.52 -0.97 -40.94
C TRP A 973 -40.37 -1.60 -41.73
N TRP A 974 -39.97 -1.01 -42.85
CA TRP A 974 -38.80 -1.43 -43.63
C TRP A 974 -37.53 -1.45 -42.79
N GLN A 975 -37.30 -0.41 -41.98
CA GLN A 975 -36.13 -0.34 -41.11
C GLN A 975 -36.12 -1.48 -40.10
N ARG A 976 -37.27 -1.85 -39.52
CA ARG A 976 -37.37 -2.99 -38.60
C ARG A 976 -37.08 -4.33 -39.28
N VAL A 977 -37.57 -4.53 -40.50
CA VAL A 977 -37.28 -5.73 -41.29
C VAL A 977 -35.81 -5.79 -41.68
N LEU A 978 -35.20 -4.66 -42.06
CA LEU A 978 -33.76 -4.58 -42.33
C LEU A 978 -32.93 -4.93 -41.08
N GLN A 979 -33.27 -4.35 -39.92
CA GLN A 979 -32.59 -4.66 -38.66
C GLN A 979 -32.74 -6.14 -38.26
N MET A 980 -33.89 -6.77 -38.56
CA MET A 980 -34.10 -8.20 -38.33
C MET A 980 -33.05 -9.06 -39.07
N TYR A 981 -32.76 -8.76 -40.34
CA TYR A 981 -31.75 -9.51 -41.09
C TYR A 981 -30.31 -9.18 -40.69
N LEU A 982 -30.03 -7.92 -40.31
CA LEU A 982 -28.71 -7.54 -39.80
C LEU A 982 -28.42 -8.22 -38.45
N ALA A 983 -29.39 -8.24 -37.53
CA ALA A 983 -29.29 -8.93 -36.25
C ALA A 983 -29.15 -10.46 -36.43
N TRP A 984 -29.89 -11.06 -37.37
CA TRP A 984 -29.73 -12.46 -37.74
C TRP A 984 -28.29 -12.75 -38.22
N ALA A 985 -27.75 -11.95 -39.14
CA ALA A 985 -26.41 -12.15 -39.66
C ALA A 985 -25.34 -11.99 -38.56
N GLU A 986 -25.47 -10.98 -37.69
CA GLU A 986 -24.57 -10.75 -36.56
C GLU A 986 -24.56 -11.93 -35.58
N GLN A 987 -25.74 -12.41 -35.17
CA GLN A 987 -25.87 -13.52 -34.24
C GLN A 987 -25.26 -14.82 -34.76
N ARG A 988 -25.35 -15.07 -36.08
CA ARG A 988 -24.73 -16.23 -36.75
C ARG A 988 -23.26 -16.01 -37.16
N ASN A 989 -22.66 -14.87 -36.81
CA ASN A 989 -21.30 -14.49 -37.17
C ASN A 989 -21.06 -14.51 -38.70
N MET A 990 -22.04 -14.02 -39.45
CA MET A 990 -21.97 -13.89 -40.90
C MET A 990 -21.43 -12.52 -41.31
N ARG A 991 -20.73 -12.46 -42.44
CA ARG A 991 -20.25 -11.23 -43.03
C ARG A 991 -21.37 -10.57 -43.83
N VAL A 992 -21.60 -9.28 -43.60
CA VAL A 992 -22.57 -8.47 -44.36
C VAL A 992 -21.85 -7.34 -45.09
N ASP A 993 -21.96 -7.31 -46.41
CA ASP A 993 -21.54 -6.19 -47.25
C ASP A 993 -22.79 -5.43 -47.74
N VAL A 994 -22.97 -4.17 -47.33
CA VAL A 994 -24.08 -3.33 -47.79
C VAL A 994 -23.74 -2.78 -49.19
N LEU A 995 -24.38 -3.31 -50.23
CA LEU A 995 -24.13 -2.91 -51.63
C LEU A 995 -24.84 -1.61 -51.99
N ARG A 996 -26.03 -1.40 -51.43
CA ARG A 996 -26.81 -0.16 -51.58
C ARG A 996 -27.75 0.00 -50.40
N GLN A 997 -27.91 1.22 -49.91
CA GLN A 997 -28.94 1.56 -48.94
C GLN A 997 -29.46 2.97 -49.23
N ASP A 998 -30.77 3.08 -49.43
CA ASP A 998 -31.49 4.32 -49.66
C ASP A 998 -32.68 4.38 -48.68
N PRO A 999 -32.49 5.00 -47.51
CA PRO A 999 -33.54 5.10 -46.49
C PRO A 999 -34.75 5.92 -46.93
N GLU A 1000 -34.58 6.88 -47.84
CA GLU A 1000 -35.68 7.70 -48.35
C GLU A 1000 -36.60 6.90 -49.25
N GLN A 1001 -36.04 6.01 -50.08
CA GLN A 1001 -36.81 5.09 -50.92
C GLN A 1001 -37.17 3.77 -50.21
N GLY A 1002 -36.66 3.54 -49.00
CA GLY A 1002 -36.82 2.28 -48.28
C GLY A 1002 -36.28 1.10 -49.07
N HIS A 1003 -35.06 1.22 -49.60
CA HIS A 1003 -34.40 0.20 -50.41
C HIS A 1003 -33.03 -0.16 -49.81
N ALA A 1004 -32.77 -1.45 -49.57
CA ALA A 1004 -31.48 -1.98 -49.16
C ALA A 1004 -31.12 -3.20 -50.00
N TRP A 1005 -29.85 -3.31 -50.37
CA TRP A 1005 -29.29 -4.44 -51.09
C TRP A 1005 -28.02 -4.89 -50.38
N LEU A 1006 -28.02 -6.13 -49.87
CA LEU A 1006 -26.97 -6.69 -49.04
C LEU A 1006 -26.38 -7.94 -49.70
N ALA A 1007 -25.08 -8.16 -49.56
CA ALA A 1007 -24.47 -9.46 -49.76
C ALA A 1007 -24.12 -10.05 -48.39
N ILE A 1008 -24.64 -11.23 -48.08
CA ILE A 1008 -24.44 -11.92 -46.81
C ILE A 1008 -23.69 -13.21 -47.06
N GLY A 1009 -22.47 -13.29 -46.52
CA GLY A 1009 -21.58 -14.44 -46.67
C GLY A 1009 -21.32 -15.15 -45.35
N GLY A 1010 -21.41 -16.48 -45.35
CA GLY A 1010 -21.27 -17.29 -44.14
C GLY A 1010 -21.71 -18.73 -44.37
N PHE A 1011 -21.62 -19.54 -43.33
CA PHE A 1011 -22.04 -20.95 -43.38
C PHE A 1011 -23.56 -21.06 -43.59
N GLY A 1012 -23.98 -21.54 -44.77
CA GLY A 1012 -25.39 -21.80 -45.08
C GLY A 1012 -26.30 -20.57 -45.16
N ALA A 1013 -25.76 -19.39 -45.47
CA ALA A 1013 -26.55 -18.14 -45.49
C ALA A 1013 -27.71 -18.18 -46.50
N LEU A 1014 -27.48 -18.72 -47.70
CA LEU A 1014 -28.51 -18.89 -48.74
C LEU A 1014 -29.63 -19.84 -48.28
N ASP A 1015 -29.29 -21.01 -47.76
CA ASP A 1015 -30.25 -22.03 -47.33
C ASP A 1015 -31.21 -21.51 -46.25
N LEU A 1016 -30.70 -20.64 -45.36
CA LEU A 1016 -31.48 -20.03 -44.28
C LEU A 1016 -32.37 -18.87 -44.75
N LEU A 1017 -31.90 -18.11 -45.75
CA LEU A 1017 -32.58 -16.91 -46.25
C LEU A 1017 -33.49 -17.17 -47.46
N GLU A 1018 -33.32 -18.23 -48.24
CA GLU A 1018 -34.10 -18.47 -49.46
C GLU A 1018 -35.62 -18.48 -49.19
N MET A 1019 -36.02 -19.05 -48.05
CA MET A 1019 -37.41 -19.13 -47.59
C MET A 1019 -38.01 -17.77 -47.18
N GLU A 1020 -37.18 -16.74 -47.07
CA GLU A 1020 -37.54 -15.37 -46.69
C GLU A 1020 -37.99 -14.51 -47.88
N SER A 1021 -37.86 -15.04 -49.11
CA SER A 1021 -38.30 -14.35 -50.31
C SER A 1021 -39.85 -14.23 -50.33
N GLY A 1022 -40.35 -13.00 -50.25
CA GLY A 1022 -41.78 -12.68 -50.24
C GLY A 1022 -42.12 -11.34 -49.58
N LEU A 1023 -43.41 -11.17 -49.22
CA LEU A 1023 -43.91 -9.97 -48.54
C LEU A 1023 -43.92 -10.15 -47.01
N HIS A 1024 -43.31 -9.19 -46.30
CA HIS A 1024 -43.37 -9.05 -44.85
C HIS A 1024 -44.41 -7.98 -44.50
N VAL A 1025 -45.54 -8.40 -43.94
CA VAL A 1025 -46.72 -7.53 -43.75
C VAL A 1025 -46.95 -7.25 -42.26
N GLN A 1026 -46.93 -5.98 -41.87
CA GLN A 1026 -47.36 -5.54 -40.54
C GLN A 1026 -48.86 -5.23 -40.56
N GLU A 1027 -49.62 -5.83 -39.65
CA GLU A 1027 -51.04 -5.57 -39.39
C GLU A 1027 -51.19 -4.61 -38.20
N GLN A 1028 -51.92 -3.51 -38.40
CA GLN A 1028 -52.27 -2.53 -37.36
C GLN A 1028 -53.80 -2.45 -37.24
N ASP A 1029 -54.31 -2.53 -36.01
CA ASP A 1029 -55.72 -2.24 -35.73
C ASP A 1029 -55.94 -0.72 -35.84
N ALA A 1030 -56.86 -0.31 -36.72
CA ALA A 1030 -57.31 1.07 -36.86
C ALA A 1030 -58.76 1.16 -36.33
N ASP A 1031 -59.19 2.35 -35.87
CA ASP A 1031 -60.52 2.60 -35.27
C ASP A 1031 -61.73 2.44 -36.25
N GLU A 1032 -61.52 1.91 -37.45
CA GLU A 1032 -62.50 1.69 -38.53
C GLU A 1032 -62.45 0.22 -39.02
N PRO A 1033 -63.46 -0.31 -39.73
CA PRO A 1033 -63.62 -1.76 -39.96
C PRO A 1033 -62.58 -2.42 -40.89
N ALA A 1034 -61.48 -1.75 -41.24
CA ALA A 1034 -60.42 -2.27 -42.11
C ALA A 1034 -59.04 -2.26 -41.40
N LEU A 1035 -58.45 -3.45 -41.24
CA LEU A 1035 -57.07 -3.65 -40.77
C LEU A 1035 -56.07 -2.94 -41.68
N ARG A 1036 -55.29 -2.01 -41.12
CA ARG A 1036 -54.21 -1.31 -41.84
C ARG A 1036 -53.02 -2.27 -42.04
N ARG A 1037 -52.47 -2.30 -43.24
CA ARG A 1037 -51.38 -3.22 -43.62
C ARG A 1037 -50.21 -2.42 -44.21
N LEU A 1038 -48.99 -2.69 -43.74
CA LEU A 1038 -47.74 -2.14 -44.28
C LEU A 1038 -46.89 -3.28 -44.81
N ALA A 1039 -46.51 -3.27 -46.08
CA ALA A 1039 -45.75 -4.34 -46.71
C ALA A 1039 -44.32 -3.94 -47.11
N VAL A 1040 -43.37 -4.82 -46.79
CA VAL A 1040 -41.98 -4.76 -47.28
C VAL A 1040 -41.72 -5.99 -48.14
N GLN A 1041 -41.18 -5.78 -49.33
CA GLN A 1041 -40.76 -6.85 -50.22
C GLN A 1041 -39.33 -7.25 -49.91
N VAL A 1042 -39.10 -8.55 -49.75
CA VAL A 1042 -37.77 -9.15 -49.59
C VAL A 1042 -37.57 -10.14 -50.73
N ARG A 1043 -36.43 -10.07 -51.42
CA ARG A 1043 -35.99 -11.05 -52.42
C ARG A 1043 -34.62 -11.56 -52.05
N VAL A 1044 -34.44 -12.87 -52.17
CA VAL A 1044 -33.16 -13.55 -51.89
C VAL A 1044 -32.69 -14.24 -53.17
N ALA A 1045 -31.41 -14.12 -53.49
CA ALA A 1045 -30.75 -14.79 -54.61
C ALA A 1045 -29.38 -15.33 -54.18
N ALA A 1046 -28.81 -16.28 -54.92
CA ALA A 1046 -27.46 -16.78 -54.66
C ALA A 1046 -26.38 -15.75 -55.03
N ASP A 1047 -25.36 -15.57 -54.18
CA ASP A 1047 -24.12 -14.85 -54.53
C ASP A 1047 -23.08 -15.86 -55.04
N VAL A 1048 -22.96 -16.00 -56.36
CA VAL A 1048 -22.09 -17.00 -56.99
C VAL A 1048 -20.73 -16.41 -57.30
N ALA A 1049 -19.67 -17.04 -56.79
CA ALA A 1049 -18.29 -16.63 -57.03
C ALA A 1049 -17.98 -16.49 -58.54
N GLY A 1050 -17.41 -15.34 -58.92
CA GLY A 1050 -17.05 -15.03 -60.31
C GLY A 1050 -18.18 -14.50 -61.19
N GLN A 1051 -19.42 -14.44 -60.69
CA GLN A 1051 -20.53 -13.80 -61.39
C GLN A 1051 -20.73 -12.35 -60.88
N PRO A 1052 -21.08 -11.39 -61.76
CA PRO A 1052 -21.41 -10.04 -61.31
C PRO A 1052 -22.70 -10.06 -60.49
N ARG A 1053 -22.64 -9.50 -59.28
CA ARG A 1053 -23.81 -9.30 -58.42
C ARG A 1053 -24.86 -8.47 -59.15
N ARG A 1054 -26.06 -9.01 -59.34
CA ARG A 1054 -27.19 -8.32 -59.99
C ARG A 1054 -28.42 -8.38 -59.08
N PRO A 1055 -29.22 -7.30 -58.99
CA PRO A 1055 -30.50 -7.35 -58.30
C PRO A 1055 -31.44 -8.31 -59.04
N ALA A 1056 -32.25 -9.06 -58.28
CA ALA A 1056 -33.19 -10.02 -58.84
C ALA A 1056 -34.21 -9.31 -59.76
N GLN A 1057 -34.33 -9.74 -61.02
CA GLN A 1057 -35.28 -9.18 -61.99
C GLN A 1057 -36.71 -9.66 -61.69
N ALA A 1058 -37.67 -8.77 -61.95
CA ALA A 1058 -39.06 -8.90 -61.54
C ALA A 1058 -39.90 -9.69 -62.55
N GLU A 1059 -40.62 -10.73 -62.09
CA GLU A 1059 -41.87 -11.22 -62.72
C GLU A 1059 -42.70 -12.16 -61.83
N ASP A 1060 -42.16 -12.70 -60.71
CA ASP A 1060 -42.96 -13.57 -59.83
C ASP A 1060 -43.91 -12.80 -58.89
N GLU A 1061 -45.16 -13.28 -58.79
CA GLU A 1061 -46.12 -12.92 -57.75
C GLU A 1061 -45.52 -13.20 -56.36
N LEU A 1062 -45.33 -12.16 -55.56
CA LEU A 1062 -44.75 -12.30 -54.23
C LEU A 1062 -45.81 -12.81 -53.26
N ARG A 1063 -45.63 -14.06 -52.79
CA ARG A 1063 -46.40 -14.59 -51.67
C ARG A 1063 -46.15 -13.81 -50.39
N VAL A 1064 -47.11 -13.80 -49.47
CA VAL A 1064 -46.89 -13.29 -48.11
C VAL A 1064 -45.99 -14.28 -47.36
N CYS A 1065 -44.79 -13.85 -47.00
CA CYS A 1065 -43.85 -14.65 -46.23
C CYS A 1065 -44.22 -14.68 -44.75
N ARG A 1066 -44.40 -13.49 -44.16
CA ARG A 1066 -44.75 -13.34 -42.74
C ARG A 1066 -45.74 -12.22 -42.48
N ARG A 1067 -46.60 -12.42 -41.49
CA ARG A 1067 -47.51 -11.41 -40.94
C ARG A 1067 -47.14 -11.08 -39.50
N TYR A 1068 -47.08 -9.80 -39.17
CA TYR A 1068 -46.67 -9.29 -37.86
C TYR A 1068 -47.77 -8.42 -37.26
N ARG A 1069 -48.21 -8.74 -36.06
CA ARG A 1069 -49.14 -7.94 -35.26
C ARG A 1069 -48.41 -7.47 -34.00
N ILE A 1070 -48.47 -6.17 -33.70
CA ILE A 1070 -47.69 -5.56 -32.61
C ILE A 1070 -48.53 -5.39 -31.34
N ALA A 1071 -49.79 -4.98 -31.47
CA ALA A 1071 -50.72 -4.76 -30.39
C ALA A 1071 -52.16 -5.08 -30.86
N PRO A 1072 -53.12 -5.34 -29.96
CA PRO A 1072 -52.99 -5.47 -28.49
C PRO A 1072 -52.37 -6.80 -28.04
N SER A 1073 -52.20 -7.77 -28.95
CA SER A 1073 -51.52 -9.04 -28.69
C SER A 1073 -50.45 -9.28 -29.75
N PRO A 1074 -49.15 -9.20 -29.39
CA PRO A 1074 -48.07 -9.47 -30.32
C PRO A 1074 -48.20 -10.86 -30.93
N LEU A 1075 -48.16 -10.96 -32.26
CA LEU A 1075 -48.27 -12.24 -32.97
C LEU A 1075 -47.52 -12.17 -34.30
N VAL A 1076 -46.67 -13.16 -34.54
CA VAL A 1076 -46.07 -13.43 -35.84
C VAL A 1076 -46.63 -14.71 -36.41
N ARG A 1077 -47.02 -14.69 -37.68
CA ARG A 1077 -47.41 -15.88 -38.45
C ARG A 1077 -46.47 -16.04 -39.63
N ASP A 1078 -45.71 -17.13 -39.64
CA ASP A 1078 -44.89 -17.52 -40.78
C ASP A 1078 -45.71 -18.41 -41.71
N SER A 1079 -45.92 -17.93 -42.94
CA SER A 1079 -46.76 -18.61 -43.92
C SER A 1079 -45.97 -19.62 -44.76
N VAL A 1080 -44.63 -19.59 -44.67
CA VAL A 1080 -43.72 -20.46 -45.42
C VAL A 1080 -43.32 -21.67 -44.58
N ARG A 1081 -42.92 -21.45 -43.32
CA ARG A 1081 -42.52 -22.47 -42.35
C ARG A 1081 -43.66 -22.97 -41.46
N GLY A 1082 -44.81 -22.30 -41.48
CA GLY A 1082 -46.05 -22.79 -40.86
C GLY A 1082 -46.19 -22.57 -39.35
N TRP A 1083 -45.28 -21.82 -38.70
CA TRP A 1083 -45.32 -21.58 -37.26
C TRP A 1083 -45.99 -20.25 -36.89
N ARG A 1084 -46.45 -20.16 -35.64
CA ARG A 1084 -47.03 -18.94 -35.05
C ARG A 1084 -46.38 -18.67 -33.70
N SER A 1085 -46.04 -17.42 -33.41
CA SER A 1085 -45.39 -17.06 -32.15
C SER A 1085 -45.84 -15.71 -31.62
N GLY A 1086 -46.06 -15.63 -30.30
CA GLY A 1086 -46.26 -14.36 -29.60
C GLY A 1086 -44.95 -13.62 -29.28
N ARG A 1087 -43.78 -14.24 -29.50
CA ARG A 1087 -42.46 -13.66 -29.22
C ARG A 1087 -41.98 -12.80 -30.39
N LEU A 1088 -42.72 -11.73 -30.68
CA LEU A 1088 -42.43 -10.79 -31.77
C LEU A 1088 -40.98 -10.28 -31.73
N GLU A 1089 -40.50 -9.93 -30.54
CA GLU A 1089 -39.16 -9.36 -30.36
C GLU A 1089 -38.05 -10.39 -30.65
N ARG A 1090 -38.25 -11.69 -30.41
CA ARG A 1090 -37.26 -12.71 -30.80
C ARG A 1090 -37.19 -12.88 -32.32
N VAL A 1091 -38.34 -12.86 -33.00
CA VAL A 1091 -38.38 -12.93 -34.46
C VAL A 1091 -37.71 -11.70 -35.08
N LEU A 1092 -38.07 -10.50 -34.62
CA LEU A 1092 -37.46 -9.25 -35.10
C LEU A 1092 -36.01 -9.07 -34.66
N GLY A 1093 -35.59 -9.76 -33.59
CA GLY A 1093 -34.22 -9.87 -33.14
C GLY A 1093 -33.38 -10.88 -33.92
N GLY A 1094 -33.94 -11.59 -34.90
CA GLY A 1094 -33.19 -12.49 -35.79
C GLY A 1094 -33.35 -13.99 -35.51
N ASP A 1095 -34.20 -14.44 -34.58
CA ASP A 1095 -34.39 -15.87 -34.27
C ASP A 1095 -35.38 -16.60 -35.21
N PHE A 1096 -35.74 -16.02 -36.36
CA PHE A 1096 -36.83 -16.51 -37.21
C PHE A 1096 -36.59 -17.88 -37.88
N ASP A 1097 -35.33 -18.32 -37.96
CA ASP A 1097 -34.85 -19.59 -38.53
C ASP A 1097 -34.82 -20.74 -37.52
N VAL A 1098 -34.79 -20.42 -36.21
CA VAL A 1098 -34.76 -21.38 -35.09
C VAL A 1098 -36.09 -21.46 -34.35
N MET A 1099 -37.13 -20.76 -34.81
CA MET A 1099 -38.46 -20.82 -34.18
C MET A 1099 -39.02 -22.24 -34.19
N PRO A 1100 -39.57 -22.72 -33.06
CA PRO A 1100 -40.18 -24.03 -33.00
C PRO A 1100 -41.41 -24.08 -33.92
N ILE A 1101 -41.50 -25.14 -34.71
CA ILE A 1101 -42.69 -25.45 -35.50
C ILE A 1101 -43.71 -26.04 -34.52
N ALA A 1102 -44.83 -25.33 -34.33
CA ALA A 1102 -45.90 -25.71 -33.40
C ALA A 1102 -46.73 -26.87 -33.92
#